data_AF-A0A7X6PPZ0-F1
#
_entry.id   AF-A0A7X6PPZ0-F1
#
_cell.length_a   1.000
_cell.length_b   1.000
_cell.length_c   1.000
_cell.angle_alpha   90.00
_cell.angle_beta   90.00
_cell.angle_gamma   90.00
#
_symmetry.space_group_name_H-M   'P 1'
#
loop_
_entity.id
_entity.type
_entity.pdbx_description
1 polymer ?
#
loop_
_entity_poly.entity_id
_entity_poly.type
_entity_poly.pdbx_seq_one_letter_code
_entity_poly.pdbx_strand_id
1 'polypeptide(L)'
;MSVISPDLVRLDADLGGTTTEVITALAGVVHAAGRASSPQLLADAALAREAQNPTGVPGRVAIPHCRSAAVEVPTLAFARLSRPVDFGGPDGDAELVFLIAAPEGGGKAHLKILSKLARALVRGDFLERLRAATTEEEIVTAVEEVVGDIPQTTPPATTPATTPAEKPAEKPRTRLVAVTACPTGIAHTYMAADALAQTAAAREDVELHVETQGSSSTEALDPDLIRDADAVIFATDVGVRDRERFAGKPVIESSVKRAINEPSVMLDEAVAASRNPEARRVSGTASASTEKQTELSWPRRIQQAVMTGVSYMIPFVAAGGLLLALGFLVGGYDMANGWQAIALQHSLTNLPGNEVLVDGATVAFDRSGLALYLGAVLFATGQMAMGFIVAALSGYTAYALAGRPGIAPGFVGGAISVLIGAGFIGGLVTGILAGLVAWWIASWKVPRILTSLMPVVIIPLLTSLIVGLTMFLLLGRPLEGIMTGLTDWLSSMSGSSAVVLGVILGLMMCFDLGGPVNKAAYLFATAGLSTGDEASMQIMAAVMAAGMVPPIALSVATILRRSLFTPAEQENGKSAWLLGLSFISEGAIPFAAADPFRVIPSMMVGGAVTGATAMALGVGSRAPHGGVFVLFAIDPWWGFLLAILAGTVVSAATVIALKQFWPTKAVAAATVDA
;
A
#
# COMPACT_ATOMS: atom_id res chain seq x y z
N MET A 1 2.58 -14.56 41.87
CA MET A 1 2.98 -15.97 42.01
C MET A 1 3.95 -16.23 40.88
N SER A 2 5.16 -16.73 41.18
CA SER A 2 6.17 -16.94 40.14
C SER A 2 5.64 -17.90 39.07
N VAL A 3 6.05 -17.63 37.83
CA VAL A 3 5.69 -18.40 36.64
C VAL A 3 6.43 -19.74 36.57
N ILE A 4 7.52 -19.89 37.32
CA ILE A 4 8.32 -21.12 37.44
C ILE A 4 8.60 -21.38 38.93
N SER A 5 8.81 -22.63 39.30
CA SER A 5 9.22 -23.06 40.65
C SER A 5 10.07 -24.33 40.52
N PRO A 6 10.84 -24.73 41.55
CA PRO A 6 11.69 -25.93 41.47
C PRO A 6 10.93 -27.18 41.00
N ASP A 7 9.70 -27.38 41.51
CA ASP A 7 8.83 -28.50 41.12
C ASP A 7 8.48 -28.56 39.62
N LEU A 8 8.66 -27.46 38.87
CA LEU A 8 8.42 -27.33 37.42
C LEU A 8 9.70 -27.51 36.57
N VAL A 9 10.84 -27.80 37.20
CA VAL A 9 12.13 -27.99 36.53
C VAL A 9 12.52 -29.46 36.56
N ARG A 10 13.04 -29.98 35.45
CA ARG A 10 13.68 -31.31 35.38
C ARG A 10 15.06 -31.16 34.77
N LEU A 11 16.09 -31.56 35.52
CA LEU A 11 17.47 -31.57 35.02
C LEU A 11 17.85 -32.98 34.57
N ASP A 12 18.51 -33.06 33.42
CA ASP A 12 19.10 -34.28 32.85
C ASP A 12 18.12 -35.47 32.79
N ALA A 13 16.86 -35.18 32.45
CA ALA A 13 15.77 -36.15 32.45
C ALA A 13 15.57 -36.81 31.09
N ASP A 14 15.30 -38.13 31.08
CA ASP A 14 14.78 -38.83 29.89
C ASP A 14 13.26 -38.74 29.91
N LEU A 15 12.71 -37.88 29.05
CA LEU A 15 11.26 -37.64 28.94
C LEU A 15 10.65 -38.31 27.69
N GLY A 16 11.38 -39.25 27.07
CA GLY A 16 10.98 -39.92 25.84
C GLY A 16 11.82 -39.51 24.62
N GLY A 17 11.61 -40.21 23.51
CA GLY A 17 12.36 -40.02 22.27
C GLY A 17 11.64 -39.19 21.22
N THR A 18 10.42 -38.73 21.52
CA THR A 18 9.57 -37.99 20.57
C THR A 18 9.02 -36.71 21.20
N THR A 19 8.73 -35.73 20.35
CA THR A 19 8.11 -34.45 20.73
C THR A 19 6.81 -34.65 21.51
N THR A 20 6.02 -35.65 21.12
CA THR A 20 4.78 -36.02 21.82
C THR A 20 5.06 -36.48 23.24
N GLU A 21 6.00 -37.40 23.45
CA GLU A 21 6.33 -37.91 24.77
C GLU A 21 6.86 -36.80 25.69
N VAL A 22 7.76 -35.94 25.19
CA VAL A 22 8.33 -34.83 25.97
C VAL A 22 7.26 -33.81 26.38
N ILE A 23 6.38 -33.40 25.45
CA ILE A 23 5.30 -32.45 25.76
C ILE A 23 4.30 -33.06 26.75
N THR A 24 3.92 -34.33 26.57
CA THR A 24 3.01 -35.02 27.50
C THR A 24 3.63 -35.16 28.90
N ALA A 25 4.93 -35.48 28.99
CA ALA A 25 5.64 -35.57 30.26
C ALA A 25 5.70 -34.22 30.98
N LEU A 26 6.04 -33.14 30.26
CA LEU A 26 6.07 -31.78 30.82
C LEU A 26 4.67 -31.29 31.24
N ALA A 27 3.61 -31.63 30.50
CA ALA A 27 2.24 -31.34 30.93
C ALA A 27 1.87 -32.08 32.23
N GLY A 28 2.37 -33.31 32.40
CA GLY A 28 2.30 -34.06 33.65
C GLY A 28 3.01 -33.35 34.82
N VAL A 29 4.20 -32.80 34.58
CA VAL A 29 4.96 -32.00 35.57
C VAL A 29 4.16 -30.76 35.99
N VAL A 30 3.58 -30.03 35.04
CA VAL A 30 2.74 -28.85 35.31
C VAL A 30 1.52 -29.22 36.16
N HIS A 31 0.88 -30.35 35.86
CA HIS A 31 -0.26 -30.84 36.64
C HIS A 31 0.13 -31.26 38.06
N ALA A 32 1.23 -32.02 38.22
CA ALA A 32 1.72 -32.47 39.52
C ALA A 32 2.11 -31.29 40.44
N ALA A 33 2.60 -30.19 39.87
CA ALA A 33 2.86 -28.94 40.58
C ALA A 33 1.60 -28.11 40.91
N GLY A 34 0.40 -28.64 40.63
CA GLY A 34 -0.88 -27.98 40.88
C GLY A 34 -1.17 -26.78 39.97
N ARG A 35 -0.49 -26.66 38.82
CA ARG A 35 -0.61 -25.52 37.90
C ARG A 35 -1.54 -25.76 36.72
N ALA A 36 -2.00 -27.00 36.53
CA ALA A 36 -3.03 -27.35 35.56
C ALA A 36 -4.06 -28.31 36.17
N SER A 37 -5.33 -28.19 35.79
CA SER A 37 -6.42 -29.08 36.23
C SER A 37 -6.45 -30.43 35.48
N SER A 38 -5.89 -30.48 34.27
CA SER A 38 -5.77 -31.70 33.46
C SER A 38 -4.46 -31.70 32.66
N PRO A 39 -3.61 -32.73 32.82
CA PRO A 39 -2.38 -32.86 32.02
C PRO A 39 -2.68 -33.22 30.57
N GLN A 40 -3.75 -33.99 30.29
CA GLN A 40 -4.14 -34.35 28.92
C GLN A 40 -4.59 -33.12 28.12
N LEU A 41 -5.49 -32.31 28.67
CA LEU A 41 -5.95 -31.07 27.99
C LEU A 41 -4.81 -30.08 27.75
N LEU A 42 -3.82 -30.03 28.62
CA LEU A 42 -2.64 -29.20 28.43
C LEU A 42 -1.72 -29.75 27.33
N ALA A 43 -1.44 -31.06 27.35
CA ALA A 43 -0.64 -31.74 26.35
C ALA A 43 -1.25 -31.60 24.96
N ASP A 44 -2.55 -31.87 24.81
CA ASP A 44 -3.27 -31.77 23.54
C ASP A 44 -3.19 -30.35 22.96
N ALA A 45 -3.36 -29.32 23.80
CA ALA A 45 -3.25 -27.92 23.37
C ALA A 45 -1.84 -27.55 22.92
N ALA A 46 -0.81 -28.05 23.63
CA ALA A 46 0.60 -27.83 23.26
C ALA A 46 0.95 -28.57 21.96
N LEU A 47 0.51 -29.82 21.80
CA LEU A 47 0.74 -30.62 20.60
C LEU A 47 0.02 -30.06 19.37
N ALA A 48 -1.23 -29.60 19.54
CA ALA A 48 -1.98 -28.94 18.47
C ALA A 48 -1.28 -27.68 17.98
N ARG A 49 -0.61 -26.93 18.88
CA ARG A 49 0.19 -25.75 18.51
C ARG A 49 1.51 -26.14 17.86
N GLU A 50 2.19 -27.17 18.36
CA GLU A 50 3.44 -27.70 17.79
C GLU A 50 3.22 -28.19 16.35
N ALA A 51 2.12 -28.89 16.09
CA ALA A 51 1.77 -29.40 14.77
C ALA A 51 1.53 -28.31 13.71
N GLN A 52 1.14 -27.10 14.12
CA GLN A 52 0.96 -25.98 13.19
C GLN A 52 2.30 -25.43 12.70
N ASN A 53 3.27 -25.29 13.60
CA ASN A 53 4.63 -24.85 13.32
C ASN A 53 5.55 -25.36 14.43
N PRO A 54 6.65 -26.07 14.09
CA PRO A 54 7.64 -26.54 15.06
C PRO A 54 8.16 -25.38 15.93
N THR A 55 8.44 -25.67 17.20
CA THR A 55 8.86 -24.66 18.19
C THR A 55 10.34 -24.70 18.55
N GLY A 56 11.14 -25.48 17.81
CA GLY A 56 12.60 -25.41 17.86
C GLY A 56 13.12 -24.02 17.47
N VAL A 57 14.06 -23.52 18.27
CA VAL A 57 14.76 -22.24 18.07
C VAL A 57 16.28 -22.47 18.14
N PRO A 58 17.11 -21.52 17.67
CA PRO A 58 18.57 -21.65 17.77
C PRO A 58 19.06 -21.94 19.20
N GLY A 59 20.21 -22.61 19.29
CA GLY A 59 20.84 -23.02 20.55
C GLY A 59 20.35 -24.36 21.08
N ARG A 60 19.80 -25.24 20.22
CA ARG A 60 19.22 -26.56 20.60
C ARG A 60 18.13 -26.44 21.67
N VAL A 61 17.25 -25.44 21.51
CA VAL A 61 16.16 -25.15 22.45
C VAL A 61 14.80 -25.35 21.77
N ALA A 62 13.81 -25.86 22.50
CA ALA A 62 12.42 -25.90 22.09
C ALA A 62 11.54 -25.09 23.03
N ILE A 63 10.52 -24.41 22.49
CA ILE A 63 9.59 -23.60 23.29
C ILE A 63 8.13 -23.97 22.96
N PRO A 64 7.71 -25.22 23.24
CA PRO A 64 6.31 -25.59 23.09
C PRO A 64 5.45 -24.67 23.97
N HIS A 65 4.41 -24.09 23.38
CA HIS A 65 3.57 -23.13 24.09
C HIS A 65 2.12 -23.26 23.69
N CYS A 66 1.21 -23.03 24.62
CA CYS A 66 -0.21 -23.07 24.33
C CYS A 66 -1.05 -22.19 25.25
N ARG A 67 -2.29 -22.01 24.81
CA ARG A 67 -3.38 -21.57 25.69
C ARG A 67 -4.25 -22.78 25.99
N SER A 68 -4.62 -22.96 27.25
CA SER A 68 -5.45 -24.09 27.67
C SER A 68 -6.38 -23.67 28.79
N ALA A 69 -7.64 -24.11 28.71
CA ALA A 69 -8.61 -23.99 29.80
C ALA A 69 -8.16 -24.75 31.07
N ALA A 70 -7.21 -25.68 30.94
CA ALA A 70 -6.66 -26.41 32.07
C ALA A 70 -5.74 -25.55 32.96
N VAL A 71 -5.32 -24.36 32.52
CA VAL A 71 -4.34 -23.52 33.23
C VAL A 71 -5.00 -22.24 33.73
N GLU A 72 -4.93 -21.99 35.04
CA GLU A 72 -5.50 -20.79 35.67
C GLU A 72 -4.49 -19.64 35.80
N VAL A 73 -3.20 -19.96 35.95
CA VAL A 73 -2.11 -19.00 36.13
C VAL A 73 -1.01 -19.28 35.10
N PRO A 74 -0.44 -18.26 34.42
CA PRO A 74 0.67 -18.45 33.50
C PRO A 74 1.80 -19.25 34.14
N THR A 75 2.21 -20.32 33.49
CA THR A 75 3.16 -21.29 34.02
C THR A 75 4.21 -21.63 32.96
N LEU A 76 5.44 -21.79 33.40
CA LEU A 76 6.60 -22.20 32.61
C LEU A 76 7.22 -23.42 33.28
N ALA A 77 7.28 -24.53 32.56
CA ALA A 77 8.03 -25.73 32.95
C ALA A 77 9.27 -25.86 32.07
N PHE A 78 10.37 -26.32 32.67
CA PHE A 78 11.66 -26.45 32.00
C PHE A 78 12.17 -27.89 32.13
N ALA A 79 12.73 -28.42 31.04
CA ALA A 79 13.51 -29.63 31.06
C ALA A 79 14.86 -29.45 30.35
N ARG A 80 15.93 -29.93 30.97
CA ARG A 80 17.17 -30.30 30.29
C ARG A 80 17.12 -31.80 30.03
N LEU A 81 17.07 -32.20 28.77
CA LEU A 81 16.90 -33.59 28.35
C LEU A 81 18.25 -34.32 28.34
N SER A 82 18.32 -35.50 28.94
CA SER A 82 19.48 -36.40 28.79
C SER A 82 19.53 -37.04 27.40
N ARG A 83 18.38 -37.17 26.75
CA ARG A 83 18.21 -37.58 25.36
C ARG A 83 17.57 -36.45 24.55
N PRO A 84 18.32 -35.74 23.70
CA PRO A 84 17.78 -34.68 22.84
C PRO A 84 16.68 -35.19 21.89
N VAL A 85 15.73 -34.33 21.54
CA VAL A 85 14.57 -34.66 20.70
C VAL A 85 14.38 -33.60 19.60
N ASP A 86 14.00 -34.04 18.40
CA ASP A 86 13.76 -33.16 17.24
C ASP A 86 12.46 -32.35 17.37
N PHE A 87 12.58 -31.06 17.68
CA PHE A 87 11.50 -30.07 17.67
C PHE A 87 11.55 -29.15 16.43
N GLY A 88 12.24 -29.57 15.36
CA GLY A 88 12.36 -28.81 14.11
C GLY A 88 13.22 -27.54 14.22
N GLY A 89 14.20 -27.54 15.14
CA GLY A 89 15.13 -26.43 15.35
C GLY A 89 16.28 -26.40 14.34
N PRO A 90 16.86 -25.22 14.04
CA PRO A 90 17.91 -25.07 13.02
C PRO A 90 19.25 -25.71 13.43
N ASP A 91 19.50 -25.87 14.72
CA ASP A 91 20.75 -26.40 15.29
C ASP A 91 20.65 -27.88 15.69
N GLY A 92 19.66 -28.60 15.17
CA GLY A 92 19.39 -30.01 15.45
C GLY A 92 18.55 -30.25 16.70
N ASP A 93 18.55 -31.50 17.18
CA ASP A 93 17.72 -31.98 18.29
C ASP A 93 17.88 -31.11 19.55
N ALA A 94 16.74 -30.70 20.11
CA ALA A 94 16.67 -29.84 21.27
C ALA A 94 17.03 -30.59 22.55
N GLU A 95 17.88 -29.98 23.37
CA GLU A 95 18.27 -30.49 24.70
C GLU A 95 17.67 -29.66 25.84
N LEU A 96 17.22 -28.42 25.56
CA LEU A 96 16.52 -27.56 26.51
C LEU A 96 15.09 -27.34 26.03
N VAL A 97 14.09 -27.61 26.87
CA VAL A 97 12.67 -27.49 26.51
C VAL A 97 11.94 -26.62 27.51
N PHE A 98 11.26 -25.58 27.01
CA PHE A 98 10.44 -24.66 27.79
C PHE A 98 8.97 -24.81 27.43
N LEU A 99 8.20 -25.54 28.24
CA LEU A 99 6.75 -25.60 28.08
C LEU A 99 6.11 -24.36 28.73
N ILE A 100 5.56 -23.46 27.90
CA ILE A 100 4.87 -22.24 28.35
C ILE A 100 3.37 -22.41 28.20
N ALA A 101 2.65 -22.41 29.31
CA ALA A 101 1.21 -22.58 29.33
C ALA A 101 0.50 -21.36 29.92
N ALA A 102 -0.60 -20.94 29.30
CA ALA A 102 -1.40 -19.81 29.78
C ALA A 102 -2.92 -20.06 29.72
N PRO A 103 -3.71 -19.33 30.52
CA PRO A 103 -5.17 -19.38 30.43
C PRO A 103 -5.69 -18.89 29.07
N GLU A 104 -6.84 -19.40 28.61
CA GLU A 104 -7.46 -18.99 27.33
C GLU A 104 -7.70 -17.49 27.20
N GLY A 105 -8.01 -16.79 28.31
CA GLY A 105 -8.16 -15.33 28.36
C GLY A 105 -6.87 -14.53 28.64
N GLY A 106 -5.74 -15.19 28.90
CA GLY A 106 -4.50 -14.60 29.43
C GLY A 106 -3.52 -14.01 28.42
N GLY A 107 -3.98 -13.62 27.22
CA GLY A 107 -3.13 -13.37 26.06
C GLY A 107 -1.96 -12.38 26.24
N LYS A 108 -2.08 -11.36 27.10
CA LYS A 108 -1.02 -10.34 27.31
C LYS A 108 0.13 -10.80 28.20
N ALA A 109 -0.14 -11.64 29.22
CA ALA A 109 0.89 -12.11 30.15
C ALA A 109 1.79 -13.17 29.51
N HIS A 110 1.18 -14.13 28.79
CA HIS A 110 1.90 -15.13 28.01
C HIS A 110 2.85 -14.50 26.99
N LEU A 111 2.37 -13.52 26.21
CA LEU A 111 3.19 -12.88 25.18
C LEU A 111 4.36 -12.09 25.78
N LYS A 112 4.18 -11.51 26.98
CA LYS A 112 5.26 -10.82 27.70
C LYS A 112 6.33 -11.81 28.15
N ILE A 113 5.96 -12.95 28.74
CA ILE A 113 6.90 -14.01 29.15
C ILE A 113 7.62 -14.57 27.92
N LEU A 114 6.89 -14.93 26.87
CA LEU A 114 7.45 -15.43 25.61
C LEU A 114 8.43 -14.43 24.99
N SER A 115 8.08 -13.13 24.95
CA SER A 115 8.97 -12.10 24.40
C SER A 115 10.23 -11.88 25.23
N LYS A 116 10.17 -12.05 26.55
CA LYS A 116 11.32 -11.87 27.44
C LYS A 116 12.24 -13.09 27.40
N LEU A 117 11.66 -14.29 27.48
CA LEU A 117 12.40 -15.54 27.39
C LEU A 117 13.04 -15.67 26.00
N ALA A 118 12.32 -15.42 24.91
CA ALA A 118 12.89 -15.43 23.56
C ALA A 118 14.06 -14.44 23.42
N ARG A 119 13.95 -13.24 23.99
CA ARG A 119 15.06 -12.25 24.03
C ARG A 119 16.25 -12.70 24.88
N ALA A 120 16.05 -13.55 25.88
CA ALA A 120 17.13 -14.09 26.68
C ALA A 120 17.76 -15.33 26.06
N LEU A 121 16.98 -16.18 25.39
CA LEU A 121 17.48 -17.35 24.66
C LEU A 121 18.38 -16.96 23.47
N VAL A 122 18.27 -15.72 22.97
CA VAL A 122 19.22 -15.15 22.00
C VAL A 122 20.58 -14.80 22.63
N ARG A 123 20.65 -14.62 23.94
CA ARG A 123 21.90 -14.29 24.64
C ARG A 123 22.61 -15.59 24.99
N GLY A 124 23.83 -15.77 24.48
CA GLY A 124 24.60 -17.01 24.67
C GLY A 124 24.93 -17.31 26.14
N ASP A 125 25.14 -16.26 26.95
CA ASP A 125 25.40 -16.33 28.38
C ASP A 125 24.25 -17.00 29.17
N PHE A 126 23.00 -16.75 28.79
CA PHE A 126 21.83 -17.35 29.43
C PHE A 126 21.74 -18.86 29.17
N LEU A 127 21.95 -19.29 27.91
CA LEU A 127 21.92 -20.70 27.55
C LEU A 127 23.05 -21.50 28.20
N GLU A 128 24.26 -20.91 28.27
CA GLU A 128 25.39 -21.52 29.00
C GLU A 128 25.05 -21.69 30.48
N ARG A 129 24.43 -20.69 31.10
CA ARG A 129 23.99 -20.75 32.51
C ARG A 129 23.00 -21.89 32.75
N LEU A 130 22.03 -22.08 31.84
CA LEU A 130 21.05 -23.18 31.93
C LEU A 130 21.68 -24.56 31.74
N ARG A 131 22.73 -24.66 30.90
CA ARG A 131 23.50 -25.91 30.71
C ARG A 131 24.42 -26.23 31.88
N ALA A 132 24.99 -25.20 32.51
CA ALA A 132 25.90 -25.36 33.63
C ALA A 132 25.17 -25.55 34.97
N ALA A 133 23.88 -25.21 35.05
CA ALA A 133 23.09 -25.32 36.27
C ALA A 133 23.08 -26.76 36.80
N THR A 134 23.34 -26.89 38.10
CA THR A 134 23.40 -28.17 38.83
C THR A 134 22.21 -28.39 39.74
N THR A 135 21.42 -27.34 40.01
CA THR A 135 20.20 -27.40 40.84
C THR A 135 18.99 -26.78 40.14
N GLU A 136 17.80 -27.19 40.55
CA GLU A 136 16.53 -26.67 40.01
C GLU A 136 16.36 -25.18 40.38
N GLU A 137 16.83 -24.77 41.55
CA GLU A 137 16.82 -23.38 42.03
C GLU A 137 17.67 -22.44 41.17
N GLU A 138 18.81 -22.92 40.63
CA GLU A 138 19.65 -22.14 39.72
C GLU A 138 18.91 -21.81 38.41
N ILE A 139 18.13 -22.76 37.88
CA ILE A 139 17.28 -22.54 36.70
C ILE A 139 16.18 -21.52 37.02
N VAL A 140 15.47 -21.71 38.14
CA VAL A 140 14.40 -20.80 38.58
C VAL A 140 14.94 -19.37 38.67
N THR A 141 16.09 -19.18 39.35
CA THR A 141 16.72 -17.87 39.51
C THR A 141 17.07 -17.25 38.16
N ALA A 142 17.71 -18.02 37.26
CA ALA A 142 18.09 -17.53 35.93
C ALA A 142 16.86 -17.11 35.11
N VAL A 143 15.78 -17.90 35.15
CA VAL A 143 14.54 -17.60 34.42
C VAL A 143 13.80 -16.40 35.03
N GLU A 144 13.76 -16.27 36.36
CA GLU A 144 13.09 -15.15 37.04
C GLU A 144 13.82 -13.81 36.83
N GLU A 145 15.15 -13.79 36.77
CA GLU A 145 15.96 -12.61 36.40
C GLU A 145 15.58 -12.08 35.00
N VAL A 146 15.30 -12.99 34.06
CA VAL A 146 14.91 -12.66 32.69
C VAL A 146 13.44 -12.24 32.61
N VAL A 147 12.55 -12.99 33.27
CA VAL A 147 11.10 -12.78 33.18
C VAL A 147 10.64 -11.60 34.06
N GLY A 148 11.49 -11.16 35.00
CA GLY A 148 11.46 -9.85 35.66
C GLY A 148 10.85 -9.83 37.05
N ASP A 149 11.03 -10.90 37.84
CA ASP A 149 10.54 -10.98 39.23
C ASP A 149 11.64 -10.70 40.29
N ILE A 150 12.92 -10.57 39.89
CA ILE A 150 14.03 -10.14 40.77
C ILE A 150 14.69 -8.85 40.22
N PRO A 151 14.79 -7.75 40.98
CA PRO A 151 15.56 -6.57 40.58
C PRO A 151 17.06 -6.86 40.53
N GLN A 152 17.76 -6.44 39.47
CA GLN A 152 19.24 -6.46 39.45
C GLN A 152 19.78 -5.46 40.48
N THR A 153 20.25 -5.95 41.64
CA THR A 153 21.01 -5.14 42.60
C THR A 153 22.51 -5.22 42.31
N THR A 154 23.01 -4.36 41.42
CA THR A 154 24.40 -3.92 41.46
C THR A 154 24.51 -2.50 40.88
N PRO A 155 24.95 -1.48 41.66
CA PRO A 155 25.18 -0.13 41.13
C PRO A 155 26.40 -0.11 40.19
N PRO A 156 26.40 0.72 39.11
CA PRO A 156 27.60 0.93 38.32
C PRO A 156 28.64 1.70 39.14
N ALA A 157 29.87 1.15 39.21
CA ALA A 157 31.01 1.84 39.77
C ALA A 157 31.34 3.10 38.95
N THR A 158 31.26 4.26 39.60
CA THR A 158 31.80 5.53 39.13
C THR A 158 33.29 5.42 38.85
N THR A 159 33.71 5.66 37.60
CA THR A 159 35.11 5.90 37.24
C THR A 159 35.30 7.40 36.94
N PRO A 160 36.40 8.05 37.41
CA PRO A 160 36.55 9.50 37.30
C PRO A 160 36.79 9.97 35.87
N ALA A 161 36.22 11.13 35.54
CA ALA A 161 36.46 11.85 34.30
C ALA A 161 37.97 12.13 34.10
N THR A 162 38.53 11.62 33.01
CA THR A 162 39.81 12.04 32.47
C THR A 162 39.58 12.90 31.22
N THR A 163 40.38 13.97 31.13
CA THR A 163 40.44 15.01 30.10
C THR A 163 40.53 14.43 28.67
N PRO A 164 40.05 15.14 27.62
CA PRO A 164 39.86 14.57 26.29
C PRO A 164 41.19 14.21 25.65
N ALA A 165 41.44 12.91 25.46
CA ALA A 165 42.45 12.41 24.56
C ALA A 165 41.86 12.28 23.14
N GLU A 166 42.66 12.70 22.18
CA GLU A 166 42.45 12.68 20.73
C GLU A 166 41.91 11.32 20.24
N LYS A 167 40.80 11.34 19.47
CA LYS A 167 40.14 10.14 18.94
C LYS A 167 41.12 9.32 18.09
N PRO A 168 41.36 8.04 18.39
CA PRO A 168 41.98 7.12 17.44
C PRO A 168 41.06 6.97 16.23
N ALA A 169 41.64 6.89 15.03
CA ALA A 169 40.89 6.69 13.79
C ALA A 169 40.04 5.40 13.85
N GLU A 170 38.72 5.56 13.79
CA GLU A 170 37.75 4.47 13.74
C GLU A 170 37.94 3.66 12.44
N LYS A 171 37.93 2.32 12.55
CA LYS A 171 37.90 1.45 11.37
C LYS A 171 36.66 1.78 10.52
N PRO A 172 36.75 1.77 9.17
CA PRO A 172 35.60 2.09 8.32
C PRO A 172 34.49 1.04 8.50
N ARG A 173 33.31 1.47 8.96
CA ARG A 173 32.10 0.64 9.08
C ARG A 173 31.29 0.71 7.80
N THR A 174 30.69 -0.41 7.40
CA THR A 174 29.75 -0.46 6.28
C THR A 174 28.41 0.11 6.76
N ARG A 175 27.91 1.13 6.08
CA ARG A 175 26.64 1.80 6.42
C ARG A 175 25.50 1.08 5.72
N LEU A 176 24.59 0.52 6.49
CA LEU A 176 23.41 -0.19 6.01
C LEU A 176 22.15 0.55 6.45
N VAL A 177 21.13 0.47 5.60
CA VAL A 177 19.76 0.85 5.97
C VAL A 177 18.83 -0.35 5.78
N ALA A 178 17.80 -0.47 6.60
CA ALA A 178 16.82 -1.54 6.49
C ALA A 178 15.39 -0.99 6.50
N VAL A 179 14.49 -1.68 5.79
CA VAL A 179 13.04 -1.46 5.90
C VAL A 179 12.38 -2.77 6.31
N THR A 180 11.55 -2.73 7.34
CA THR A 180 10.73 -3.87 7.76
C THR A 180 9.25 -3.61 7.55
N ALA A 181 8.51 -4.58 7.01
CA ALA A 181 7.06 -4.45 6.87
C ALA A 181 6.35 -5.80 6.76
N CYS A 182 5.23 -5.99 7.47
CA CYS A 182 4.37 -7.16 7.33
C CYS A 182 2.91 -6.75 7.11
N PRO A 183 2.04 -7.63 6.58
CA PRO A 183 0.66 -7.28 6.22
C PRO A 183 -0.14 -6.66 7.36
N THR A 184 0.05 -7.12 8.60
CA THR A 184 -0.65 -6.57 9.76
C THR A 184 0.06 -5.34 10.33
N GLY A 185 1.38 -5.20 10.12
CA GLY A 185 2.19 -4.08 10.59
C GLY A 185 2.38 -4.05 12.12
N ILE A 186 2.09 -5.17 12.80
CA ILE A 186 2.14 -5.28 14.26
C ILE A 186 3.41 -6.06 14.64
N ALA A 187 3.32 -7.32 15.08
CA ALA A 187 4.45 -8.04 15.68
C ALA A 187 5.67 -8.21 14.75
N HIS A 188 5.51 -8.87 13.59
CA HIS A 188 6.67 -9.26 12.77
C HIS A 188 7.44 -8.08 12.17
N THR A 189 6.79 -6.93 11.96
CA THR A 189 7.46 -5.70 11.48
C THR A 189 8.47 -5.21 12.53
N TYR A 190 8.04 -5.07 13.78
CA TYR A 190 8.92 -4.61 14.87
C TYR A 190 9.93 -5.68 15.28
N MET A 191 9.54 -6.97 15.29
CA MET A 191 10.47 -8.06 15.62
C MET A 191 11.62 -8.17 14.62
N ALA A 192 11.36 -8.03 13.32
CA ALA A 192 12.40 -8.03 12.30
C ALA A 192 13.34 -6.82 12.46
N ALA A 193 12.79 -5.66 12.80
CA ALA A 193 13.60 -4.46 13.01
C ALA A 193 14.50 -4.59 14.23
N ASP A 194 13.94 -5.05 15.35
CA ASP A 194 14.67 -5.31 16.58
C ASP A 194 15.78 -6.35 16.36
N ALA A 195 15.50 -7.43 15.63
CA ALA A 195 16.47 -8.49 15.34
C ALA A 195 17.67 -7.98 14.51
N LEU A 196 17.39 -7.23 13.44
CA LEU A 196 18.44 -6.62 12.60
C LEU A 196 19.23 -5.56 13.38
N ALA A 197 18.55 -4.66 14.10
CA ALA A 197 19.20 -3.58 14.88
C ALA A 197 20.10 -4.14 15.98
N GLN A 198 19.64 -5.16 16.72
CA GLN A 198 20.43 -5.77 17.79
C GLN A 198 21.64 -6.53 17.24
N THR A 199 21.46 -7.26 16.14
CA THR A 199 22.58 -8.00 15.51
C THR A 199 23.62 -7.05 14.93
N ALA A 200 23.20 -5.94 14.34
CA ALA A 200 24.12 -4.91 13.85
C ALA A 200 24.82 -4.18 15.01
N ALA A 201 24.14 -3.89 16.12
CA ALA A 201 24.74 -3.23 17.27
C ALA A 201 25.83 -4.08 17.96
N ALA A 202 25.77 -5.41 17.82
CA ALA A 202 26.79 -6.32 18.32
C ALA A 202 28.02 -6.45 17.39
N ARG A 203 28.02 -5.77 16.24
CA ARG A 203 29.07 -5.84 15.22
C ARG A 203 29.89 -4.56 15.17
N GLU A 204 31.20 -4.70 15.00
CA GLU A 204 32.10 -3.54 14.85
C GLU A 204 32.22 -3.05 13.41
N ASP A 205 31.78 -3.84 12.42
CA ASP A 205 31.97 -3.62 10.98
C ASP A 205 30.73 -3.04 10.27
N VAL A 206 29.60 -2.90 10.97
CA VAL A 206 28.31 -2.47 10.43
C VAL A 206 27.72 -1.32 11.25
N GLU A 207 27.17 -0.33 10.56
CA GLU A 207 26.26 0.66 11.11
C GLU A 207 24.88 0.46 10.46
N LEU A 208 23.80 0.25 11.23
CA LEU A 208 22.48 -0.03 10.69
C LEU A 208 21.43 0.94 11.22
N HIS A 209 20.62 1.51 10.33
CA HIS A 209 19.39 2.24 10.65
C HIS A 209 18.17 1.52 10.06
N VAL A 210 17.08 1.39 10.82
CA VAL A 210 15.91 0.59 10.42
C VAL A 210 14.63 1.44 10.37
N GLU A 211 13.91 1.40 9.25
CA GLU A 211 12.56 1.95 9.06
C GLU A 211 11.49 0.87 9.29
N THR A 212 10.55 1.07 10.23
CA THR A 212 9.45 0.12 10.47
C THR A 212 8.14 0.57 9.82
N GLN A 213 7.77 0.01 8.67
CA GLN A 213 6.52 0.34 7.97
C GLN A 213 5.31 -0.44 8.51
N GLY A 214 4.99 -0.22 9.80
CA GLY A 214 3.93 -0.91 10.55
C GLY A 214 2.57 -0.21 10.56
N SER A 215 1.66 -0.69 11.43
CA SER A 215 0.34 -0.10 11.70
C SER A 215 0.38 1.07 12.69
N SER A 216 1.49 1.22 13.41
CA SER A 216 1.81 2.37 14.28
C SER A 216 2.54 3.46 13.49
N SER A 217 2.73 4.64 14.09
CA SER A 217 3.54 5.72 13.50
C SER A 217 4.90 5.18 13.06
N THR A 218 5.21 5.36 11.78
CA THR A 218 6.49 5.01 11.17
C THR A 218 7.38 6.24 11.22
N GLU A 219 8.59 6.12 11.76
CA GLU A 219 9.61 7.15 11.61
C GLU A 219 10.41 6.81 10.35
N ALA A 220 10.29 7.65 9.32
CA ALA A 220 10.97 7.42 8.04
C ALA A 220 12.48 7.66 8.19
N LEU A 221 13.30 6.91 7.46
CA LEU A 221 14.74 7.13 7.43
C LEU A 221 15.08 8.49 6.82
N ASP A 222 16.08 9.15 7.39
CA ASP A 222 16.63 10.41 6.88
C ASP A 222 17.16 10.20 5.44
N PRO A 223 16.79 11.05 4.47
CA PRO A 223 17.31 10.97 3.11
C PRO A 223 18.85 10.98 3.02
N ASP A 224 19.55 11.68 3.91
CA ASP A 224 21.01 11.69 3.95
C ASP A 224 21.56 10.31 4.38
N LEU A 225 20.89 9.60 5.31
CA LEU A 225 21.25 8.23 5.68
C LEU A 225 21.07 7.27 4.50
N ILE A 226 19.98 7.42 3.73
CA ILE A 226 19.75 6.59 2.55
C ILE A 226 20.81 6.87 1.48
N ARG A 227 21.12 8.15 1.22
CA ARG A 227 22.15 8.54 0.26
C ARG A 227 23.52 7.99 0.63
N ASP A 228 23.87 8.01 1.91
CA ASP A 228 25.19 7.62 2.40
C ASP A 228 25.30 6.11 2.69
N ALA A 229 24.21 5.35 2.56
CA ALA A 229 24.20 3.90 2.77
C ALA A 229 24.93 3.15 1.66
N ASP A 230 25.71 2.15 2.02
CA ASP A 230 26.46 1.28 1.10
C ASP A 230 25.58 0.16 0.52
N ALA A 231 24.56 -0.29 1.26
CA ALA A 231 23.53 -1.23 0.81
C ALA A 231 22.22 -1.10 1.63
N VAL A 232 21.13 -1.68 1.12
CA VAL A 232 19.82 -1.69 1.76
C VAL A 232 19.29 -3.11 1.98
N ILE A 233 18.64 -3.33 3.13
CA ILE A 233 17.93 -4.56 3.46
C ILE A 233 16.41 -4.30 3.41
N PHE A 234 15.69 -5.03 2.58
CA PHE A 234 14.22 -5.07 2.59
C PHE A 234 13.75 -6.38 3.23
N ALA A 235 13.40 -6.31 4.51
CA ALA A 235 12.82 -7.42 5.27
C ALA A 235 11.30 -7.28 5.29
N THR A 236 10.63 -7.77 4.25
CA THR A 236 9.21 -7.49 4.05
C THR A 236 8.40 -8.66 3.49
N ASP A 237 7.18 -8.78 4.01
CA ASP A 237 6.13 -9.70 3.50
C ASP A 237 5.07 -8.95 2.67
N VAL A 238 5.27 -7.65 2.44
CA VAL A 238 4.43 -6.76 1.61
C VAL A 238 5.33 -5.86 0.77
N GLY A 239 4.78 -5.04 -0.13
CA GLY A 239 5.60 -4.04 -0.83
C GLY A 239 6.22 -3.01 0.12
N VAL A 240 7.46 -2.58 -0.14
CA VAL A 240 8.09 -1.43 0.52
C VAL A 240 7.48 -0.12 0.00
N ARG A 241 6.98 0.73 0.89
CA ARG A 241 6.50 2.08 0.53
C ARG A 241 7.68 2.99 0.20
N ASP A 242 7.49 3.84 -0.81
CA ASP A 242 8.49 4.80 -1.30
C ASP A 242 9.84 4.13 -1.64
N ARG A 243 9.78 2.93 -2.23
CA ARG A 243 10.94 2.08 -2.56
C ARG A 243 11.95 2.82 -3.45
N GLU A 244 11.46 3.70 -4.30
CA GLU A 244 12.24 4.54 -5.22
C GLU A 244 13.27 5.44 -4.51
N ARG A 245 13.08 5.77 -3.22
CA ARG A 245 14.08 6.51 -2.42
C ARG A 245 15.42 5.77 -2.32
N PHE A 246 15.42 4.45 -2.49
CA PHE A 246 16.60 3.59 -2.40
C PHE A 246 17.18 3.22 -3.77
N ALA A 247 16.69 3.82 -4.87
CA ALA A 247 17.10 3.50 -6.24
C ALA A 247 18.63 3.49 -6.42
N GLY A 248 19.14 2.45 -7.09
CA GLY A 248 20.57 2.27 -7.36
C GLY A 248 21.39 1.68 -6.21
N LYS A 249 20.85 1.55 -4.99
CA LYS A 249 21.56 0.89 -3.87
C LYS A 249 21.58 -0.63 -4.05
N PRO A 250 22.69 -1.33 -3.74
CA PRO A 250 22.72 -2.79 -3.63
C PRO A 250 21.67 -3.24 -2.60
N VAL A 251 20.90 -4.28 -2.93
CA VAL A 251 19.73 -4.67 -2.13
C VAL A 251 19.68 -6.16 -1.81
N ILE A 252 19.50 -6.46 -0.52
CA ILE A 252 19.12 -7.77 -0.01
C ILE A 252 17.65 -7.72 0.37
N GLU A 253 16.83 -8.62 -0.18
CA GLU A 253 15.38 -8.59 0.00
C GLU A 253 14.88 -9.98 0.37
N SER A 254 14.09 -10.06 1.44
CA SER A 254 13.50 -11.29 1.94
C SER A 254 12.34 -10.99 2.89
N SER A 255 11.64 -12.02 3.37
CA SER A 255 10.56 -11.93 4.36
C SER A 255 11.00 -11.34 5.70
N VAL A 256 10.05 -10.76 6.47
CA VAL A 256 10.32 -10.39 7.87
C VAL A 256 10.70 -11.61 8.72
N LYS A 257 10.22 -12.82 8.36
CA LYS A 257 10.60 -14.07 9.02
C LYS A 257 12.09 -14.33 8.93
N ARG A 258 12.70 -14.13 7.75
CA ARG A 258 14.14 -14.33 7.57
C ARG A 258 14.95 -13.32 8.40
N ALA A 259 14.52 -12.06 8.43
CA ALA A 259 15.19 -11.05 9.26
C ALA A 259 15.11 -11.33 10.76
N ILE A 260 14.08 -12.05 11.22
CA ILE A 260 13.97 -12.50 12.60
C ILE A 260 14.88 -13.70 12.87
N ASN A 261 14.94 -14.66 11.95
CA ASN A 261 15.62 -15.95 12.16
C ASN A 261 17.11 -15.92 11.79
N GLU A 262 17.48 -15.14 10.79
CA GLU A 262 18.82 -15.08 10.18
C GLU A 262 19.32 -13.62 10.01
N PRO A 263 19.21 -12.74 11.02
CA PRO A 263 19.60 -11.34 10.88
C PRO A 263 21.09 -11.17 10.55
N SER A 264 21.96 -12.03 11.09
CA SER A 264 23.41 -12.00 10.81
C SER A 264 23.71 -12.29 9.35
N VAL A 265 23.08 -13.33 8.79
CA VAL A 265 23.22 -13.71 7.38
C VAL A 265 22.75 -12.59 6.46
N MET A 266 21.61 -11.96 6.78
CA MET A 266 21.12 -10.83 5.97
C MET A 266 22.05 -9.61 6.05
N LEU A 267 22.69 -9.36 7.19
CA LEU A 267 23.71 -8.32 7.32
C LEU A 267 24.99 -8.66 6.54
N ASP A 268 25.43 -9.92 6.59
CA ASP A 268 26.62 -10.37 5.84
C ASP A 268 26.40 -10.30 4.32
N GLU A 269 25.22 -10.70 3.84
CA GLU A 269 24.83 -10.54 2.44
C GLU A 269 24.80 -9.07 2.04
N ALA A 270 24.33 -8.17 2.90
CA ALA A 270 24.28 -6.74 2.61
C ALA A 270 25.70 -6.13 2.56
N VAL A 271 26.60 -6.54 3.47
CA VAL A 271 28.02 -6.15 3.45
C VAL A 271 28.74 -6.71 2.23
N ALA A 272 28.42 -7.93 1.81
CA ALA A 272 28.99 -8.51 0.60
C ALA A 272 28.46 -7.79 -0.66
N ALA A 273 27.17 -7.50 -0.72
CA ALA A 273 26.53 -6.79 -1.81
C ALA A 273 27.04 -5.36 -1.96
N SER A 274 27.38 -4.67 -0.87
CA SER A 274 27.92 -3.31 -0.93
C SER A 274 29.27 -3.21 -1.64
N ARG A 275 30.04 -4.31 -1.63
CA ARG A 275 31.37 -4.41 -2.27
C ARG A 275 31.34 -5.06 -3.65
N ASN A 276 30.18 -5.56 -4.10
CA ASN A 276 30.04 -6.28 -5.36
C ASN A 276 29.43 -5.35 -6.45
N PRO A 277 30.17 -5.01 -7.52
CA PRO A 277 29.66 -4.21 -8.63
C PRO A 277 28.42 -4.82 -9.31
N GLU A 278 28.35 -6.15 -9.35
CA GLU A 278 27.28 -6.94 -9.99
C GLU A 278 26.11 -7.26 -9.03
N ALA A 279 26.11 -6.72 -7.81
CA ALA A 279 25.01 -6.94 -6.87
C ALA A 279 23.68 -6.44 -7.45
N ARG A 280 22.60 -7.17 -7.16
CA ARG A 280 21.23 -6.73 -7.46
C ARG A 280 21.00 -5.37 -6.79
N ARG A 281 20.51 -4.39 -7.56
CA ARG A 281 20.22 -3.02 -7.11
C ARG A 281 18.74 -2.72 -7.12
N VAL A 282 18.32 -1.76 -6.31
CA VAL A 282 16.94 -1.25 -6.35
C VAL A 282 16.68 -0.58 -7.71
N SER A 283 15.67 -1.07 -8.42
CA SER A 283 15.24 -0.55 -9.73
C SER A 283 14.66 0.86 -9.62
N GLY A 284 15.12 1.78 -10.48
CA GLY A 284 14.60 3.15 -10.61
C GLY A 284 15.68 4.16 -10.97
N THR A 285 15.29 5.31 -11.51
CA THR A 285 16.16 6.48 -11.60
C THR A 285 16.10 7.22 -10.27
N ALA A 286 17.22 7.29 -9.55
CA ALA A 286 17.33 8.18 -8.40
C ALA A 286 17.18 9.62 -8.91
N SER A 287 15.99 10.20 -8.78
CA SER A 287 15.85 11.66 -8.84
C SER A 287 16.61 12.20 -7.65
N ALA A 288 17.84 12.65 -7.88
CA ALA A 288 18.59 13.44 -6.93
C ALA A 288 17.88 14.79 -6.76
N SER A 289 16.80 14.81 -5.96
CA SER A 289 16.28 16.05 -5.41
C SER A 289 17.19 16.43 -4.23
N THR A 290 18.15 17.32 -4.49
CA THR A 290 19.05 17.95 -3.50
C THR A 290 18.31 18.95 -2.60
N GLU A 291 17.03 18.73 -2.30
CA GLU A 291 16.32 19.54 -1.30
C GLU A 291 16.36 18.78 0.02
N LYS A 292 16.95 19.40 1.06
CA LYS A 292 16.65 19.07 2.45
C LYS A 292 15.13 18.84 2.54
N GLN A 293 14.71 17.64 2.93
CA GLN A 293 13.30 17.39 3.26
C GLN A 293 12.95 18.22 4.50
N THR A 294 12.69 19.49 4.25
CA THR A 294 11.87 20.31 5.14
C THR A 294 10.55 19.56 5.25
N GLU A 295 10.05 19.32 6.46
CA GLU A 295 8.72 18.71 6.66
C GLU A 295 7.76 19.31 5.63
N LEU A 296 7.16 18.46 4.81
CA LEU A 296 6.26 18.89 3.75
C LEU A 296 5.25 19.86 4.35
N SER A 297 5.20 21.09 3.81
CA SER A 297 4.23 22.08 4.25
C SER A 297 2.82 21.48 4.17
N TRP A 298 1.99 21.76 5.18
CA TRP A 298 0.63 21.22 5.25
C TRP A 298 -0.17 21.29 3.93
N PRO A 299 -0.10 22.37 3.14
CA PRO A 299 -0.74 22.42 1.83
C PRO A 299 -0.25 21.34 0.86
N ARG A 300 1.07 21.12 0.78
CA ARG A 300 1.65 20.07 -0.07
C ARG A 300 1.26 18.68 0.40
N ARG A 301 1.22 18.45 1.72
CA ARG A 301 0.79 17.18 2.31
C ARG A 301 -0.68 16.86 2.01
N ILE A 302 -1.57 17.85 2.12
CA ILE A 302 -2.98 17.70 1.75
C ILE A 302 -3.11 17.44 0.24
N GLN A 303 -2.40 18.19 -0.59
CA GLN A 303 -2.40 17.98 -2.04
C GLN A 303 -1.96 16.55 -2.40
N GLN A 304 -0.85 16.07 -1.82
CA GLN A 304 -0.38 14.71 -2.02
C GLN A 304 -1.41 13.67 -1.57
N ALA A 305 -2.03 13.89 -0.41
CA ALA A 305 -3.06 12.99 0.08
C ALA A 305 -4.27 12.89 -0.86
N VAL A 306 -4.72 14.03 -1.38
CA VAL A 306 -5.79 14.06 -2.39
C VAL A 306 -5.36 13.32 -3.63
N MET A 307 -4.16 13.58 -4.17
CA MET A 307 -3.64 12.88 -5.36
C MET A 307 -3.50 11.36 -5.15
N THR A 308 -3.18 10.92 -3.94
CA THR A 308 -3.23 9.51 -3.56
C THR A 308 -4.67 8.99 -3.63
N GLY A 309 -5.62 9.71 -3.04
CA GLY A 309 -7.05 9.41 -3.15
C GLY A 309 -7.52 9.24 -4.59
N VAL A 310 -7.17 10.19 -5.47
CA VAL A 310 -7.45 10.12 -6.91
C VAL A 310 -6.87 8.84 -7.50
N SER A 311 -5.58 8.59 -7.28
CA SER A 311 -4.88 7.46 -7.90
C SER A 311 -5.49 6.10 -7.52
N TYR A 312 -5.89 5.93 -6.25
CA TYR A 312 -6.56 4.70 -5.79
C TYR A 312 -8.04 4.62 -6.19
N MET A 313 -8.66 5.72 -6.60
CA MET A 313 -10.02 5.76 -7.16
C MET A 313 -10.03 5.30 -8.64
N ILE A 314 -8.96 5.56 -9.41
CA ILE A 314 -8.87 5.24 -10.85
C ILE A 314 -9.25 3.79 -11.19
N PRO A 315 -8.81 2.75 -10.44
CA PRO A 315 -9.19 1.37 -10.75
C PRO A 315 -10.71 1.11 -10.68
N PHE A 316 -11.43 1.77 -9.77
CA PHE A 316 -12.89 1.67 -9.67
C PHE A 316 -13.57 2.31 -10.89
N VAL A 317 -13.04 3.46 -11.28
CA VAL A 317 -13.47 4.23 -12.46
C VAL A 317 -13.26 3.40 -13.73
N ALA A 318 -12.07 2.84 -13.94
CA ALA A 318 -11.75 2.02 -15.09
C ALA A 318 -12.59 0.72 -15.14
N ALA A 319 -12.65 -0.03 -14.03
CA ALA A 319 -13.42 -1.27 -13.97
C ALA A 319 -14.91 -1.01 -14.19
N GLY A 320 -15.49 -0.03 -13.49
CA GLY A 320 -16.91 0.24 -13.58
C GLY A 320 -17.31 0.78 -14.95
N GLY A 321 -16.57 1.75 -15.51
CA GLY A 321 -16.93 2.37 -16.79
C GLY A 321 -16.81 1.39 -17.95
N LEU A 322 -15.79 0.52 -17.93
CA LEU A 322 -15.63 -0.52 -18.94
C LEU A 322 -16.73 -1.59 -18.82
N LEU A 323 -17.12 -1.99 -17.60
CA LEU A 323 -18.22 -2.93 -17.40
C LEU A 323 -19.58 -2.36 -17.83
N LEU A 324 -19.85 -1.08 -17.56
CA LEU A 324 -21.03 -0.39 -18.08
C LEU A 324 -21.04 -0.40 -19.61
N ALA A 325 -19.91 -0.06 -20.22
CA ALA A 325 -19.73 -0.05 -21.66
C ALA A 325 -19.96 -1.45 -22.27
N LEU A 326 -19.40 -2.50 -21.66
CA LEU A 326 -19.63 -3.88 -22.09
C LEU A 326 -21.08 -4.30 -21.87
N GLY A 327 -21.74 -3.80 -20.82
CA GLY A 327 -23.17 -3.96 -20.59
C GLY A 327 -24.00 -3.45 -21.75
N PHE A 328 -23.70 -2.25 -22.26
CA PHE A 328 -24.35 -1.73 -23.48
C PHE A 328 -24.02 -2.56 -24.72
N LEU A 329 -22.75 -2.94 -24.91
CA LEU A 329 -22.32 -3.72 -26.08
C LEU A 329 -23.01 -5.10 -26.16
N VAL A 330 -23.13 -5.78 -25.02
CA VAL A 330 -23.70 -7.14 -24.92
C VAL A 330 -25.23 -7.12 -24.76
N GLY A 331 -25.76 -6.11 -24.09
CA GLY A 331 -27.18 -6.06 -23.71
C GLY A 331 -28.06 -5.12 -24.53
N GLY A 332 -27.51 -4.14 -25.26
CA GLY A 332 -28.27 -3.10 -25.97
C GLY A 332 -28.12 -1.71 -25.31
N TYR A 333 -28.36 -0.64 -26.06
CA TYR A 333 -28.22 0.75 -25.57
C TYR A 333 -29.33 1.15 -24.59
N ASP A 334 -30.47 0.48 -24.67
CA ASP A 334 -31.62 0.57 -23.78
C ASP A 334 -31.42 -0.09 -22.40
N MET A 335 -30.28 -0.75 -22.17
CA MET A 335 -29.94 -1.41 -20.89
C MET A 335 -30.12 -0.52 -19.66
N ALA A 336 -29.86 0.79 -19.81
CA ALA A 336 -30.03 1.77 -18.73
C ALA A 336 -31.46 1.80 -18.17
N ASN A 337 -32.46 1.39 -18.95
CA ASN A 337 -33.88 1.49 -18.60
C ASN A 337 -34.39 0.35 -17.70
N GLY A 338 -33.61 -0.71 -17.44
CA GLY A 338 -34.10 -1.82 -16.61
C GLY A 338 -33.07 -2.85 -16.14
N TRP A 339 -31.78 -2.51 -16.19
CA TRP A 339 -30.70 -3.41 -15.75
C TRP A 339 -30.92 -3.99 -14.34
N GLN A 340 -31.50 -3.23 -13.39
CA GLN A 340 -31.75 -3.70 -12.02
C GLN A 340 -32.77 -4.84 -12.00
N ALA A 341 -33.93 -4.65 -12.63
CA ALA A 341 -34.97 -5.66 -12.70
C ALA A 341 -34.44 -6.91 -13.40
N ILE A 342 -33.72 -6.74 -14.52
CA ILE A 342 -33.14 -7.87 -15.25
C ILE A 342 -32.10 -8.61 -14.39
N ALA A 343 -31.13 -7.91 -13.80
CA ALA A 343 -30.03 -8.53 -13.05
C ALA A 343 -30.51 -9.25 -11.77
N LEU A 344 -31.56 -8.73 -11.10
CA LEU A 344 -32.04 -9.25 -9.82
C LEU A 344 -33.15 -10.31 -9.96
N GLN A 345 -33.95 -10.27 -11.03
CA GLN A 345 -35.11 -11.16 -11.20
C GLN A 345 -34.84 -12.35 -12.15
N HIS A 346 -33.73 -12.33 -12.88
CA HIS A 346 -33.35 -13.36 -13.84
C HIS A 346 -32.05 -14.08 -13.43
N SER A 347 -31.83 -15.25 -14.04
CA SER A 347 -30.66 -16.10 -13.78
C SER A 347 -30.29 -16.89 -15.03
N LEU A 348 -29.18 -17.64 -14.98
CA LEU A 348 -28.80 -18.54 -16.08
C LEU A 348 -29.84 -19.64 -16.37
N THR A 349 -30.73 -19.93 -15.42
CA THR A 349 -31.83 -20.90 -15.60
C THR A 349 -33.19 -20.24 -15.84
N ASN A 350 -33.28 -18.92 -15.71
CA ASN A 350 -34.48 -18.11 -15.95
C ASN A 350 -34.09 -16.85 -16.74
N LEU A 351 -33.96 -16.98 -18.06
CA LEU A 351 -33.50 -15.89 -18.92
C LEU A 351 -34.65 -14.91 -19.26
N PRO A 352 -34.36 -13.60 -19.37
CA PRO A 352 -35.37 -12.60 -19.66
C PRO A 352 -35.88 -12.70 -21.11
N GLY A 353 -37.16 -12.37 -21.30
CA GLY A 353 -37.71 -12.02 -22.61
C GLY A 353 -37.20 -10.66 -23.09
N ASN A 354 -37.70 -10.20 -24.24
CA ASN A 354 -37.48 -8.82 -24.70
C ASN A 354 -38.42 -7.82 -24.00
N GLU A 355 -39.48 -8.28 -23.34
CA GLU A 355 -40.36 -7.45 -22.53
C GLU A 355 -40.13 -7.79 -21.05
N VAL A 356 -39.73 -6.80 -20.27
CA VAL A 356 -39.41 -6.97 -18.84
C VAL A 356 -40.20 -5.96 -18.02
N LEU A 357 -40.72 -6.41 -16.88
CA LEU A 357 -41.41 -5.55 -15.93
C LEU A 357 -40.39 -4.76 -15.11
N VAL A 358 -40.34 -3.45 -15.31
CA VAL A 358 -39.50 -2.51 -14.56
C VAL A 358 -40.42 -1.55 -13.82
N ASP A 359 -40.33 -1.54 -12.49
CA ASP A 359 -41.15 -0.68 -11.61
C ASP A 359 -42.66 -0.70 -11.92
N GLY A 360 -43.17 -1.86 -12.33
CA GLY A 360 -44.60 -2.07 -12.65
C GLY A 360 -45.01 -1.68 -14.07
N ALA A 361 -44.09 -1.17 -14.89
CA ALA A 361 -44.30 -0.90 -16.31
C ALA A 361 -43.57 -1.95 -17.17
N THR A 362 -44.17 -2.34 -18.30
CA THR A 362 -43.50 -3.23 -19.26
C THR A 362 -42.57 -2.40 -20.14
N VAL A 363 -41.28 -2.70 -20.08
CA VAL A 363 -40.24 -2.06 -20.91
C VAL A 363 -39.78 -3.08 -21.95
N ALA A 364 -39.83 -2.67 -23.22
CA ALA A 364 -39.32 -3.46 -24.32
C ALA A 364 -37.83 -3.17 -24.53
N PHE A 365 -37.05 -4.23 -24.71
CA PHE A 365 -35.63 -4.20 -24.99
C PHE A 365 -35.34 -4.75 -26.39
N ASP A 366 -34.31 -4.21 -27.04
CA ASP A 366 -33.83 -4.62 -28.36
C ASP A 366 -33.27 -6.06 -28.36
N ARG A 367 -32.83 -6.54 -27.19
CA ARG A 367 -32.27 -7.89 -27.00
C ARG A 367 -33.11 -8.69 -26.02
N SER A 368 -32.86 -10.01 -25.98
CA SER A 368 -33.48 -10.93 -25.03
C SER A 368 -32.52 -12.07 -24.67
N GLY A 369 -32.96 -12.95 -23.77
CA GLY A 369 -32.24 -14.16 -23.42
C GLY A 369 -30.91 -13.88 -22.70
N LEU A 370 -29.90 -14.69 -23.03
CA LEU A 370 -28.60 -14.64 -22.36
C LEU A 370 -27.85 -13.33 -22.59
N ALA A 371 -27.96 -12.74 -23.80
CA ALA A 371 -27.28 -11.49 -24.11
C ALA A 371 -27.82 -10.33 -23.26
N LEU A 372 -29.16 -10.22 -23.15
CA LEU A 372 -29.80 -9.21 -22.30
C LEU A 372 -29.42 -9.41 -20.83
N TYR A 373 -29.44 -10.66 -20.34
CA TYR A 373 -29.07 -10.97 -18.97
C TYR A 373 -27.60 -10.66 -18.65
N LEU A 374 -26.66 -11.13 -19.48
CA LEU A 374 -25.23 -10.85 -19.29
C LEU A 374 -24.94 -9.35 -19.39
N GLY A 375 -25.60 -8.65 -20.32
CA GLY A 375 -25.53 -7.19 -20.42
C GLY A 375 -25.95 -6.51 -19.11
N ALA A 376 -27.08 -6.94 -18.53
CA ALA A 376 -27.56 -6.42 -17.25
C ALA A 376 -26.64 -6.72 -16.08
N VAL A 377 -26.04 -7.92 -16.00
CA VAL A 377 -25.08 -8.27 -14.94
C VAL A 377 -23.80 -7.44 -15.05
N LEU A 378 -23.27 -7.27 -16.27
CA LEU A 378 -22.11 -6.42 -16.52
C LEU A 378 -22.42 -4.97 -16.13
N PHE A 379 -23.59 -4.46 -16.54
CA PHE A 379 -24.04 -3.13 -16.21
C PHE A 379 -24.22 -2.93 -14.70
N ALA A 380 -24.86 -3.87 -14.02
CA ALA A 380 -25.04 -3.85 -12.57
C ALA A 380 -23.69 -3.82 -11.83
N THR A 381 -22.76 -4.68 -12.24
CA THR A 381 -21.41 -4.71 -11.66
C THR A 381 -20.68 -3.38 -11.89
N GLY A 382 -20.83 -2.82 -13.10
CA GLY A 382 -20.30 -1.51 -13.45
C GLY A 382 -20.87 -0.38 -12.57
N GLN A 383 -22.18 -0.37 -12.35
CA GLN A 383 -22.86 0.58 -11.47
C GLN A 383 -22.37 0.49 -10.02
N MET A 384 -22.17 -0.71 -9.50
CA MET A 384 -21.64 -0.89 -8.14
C MET A 384 -20.22 -0.36 -8.03
N ALA A 385 -19.36 -0.61 -9.03
CA ALA A 385 -18.00 -0.08 -9.06
C ALA A 385 -17.98 1.46 -9.15
N MET A 386 -18.86 2.06 -9.96
CA MET A 386 -19.05 3.53 -10.02
C MET A 386 -19.49 4.11 -8.67
N GLY A 387 -20.37 3.42 -7.96
CA GLY A 387 -20.84 3.84 -6.63
C GLY A 387 -19.72 3.98 -5.59
N PHE A 388 -18.60 3.27 -5.76
CA PHE A 388 -17.44 3.38 -4.87
C PHE A 388 -16.49 4.52 -5.19
N ILE A 389 -16.64 5.25 -6.30
CA ILE A 389 -15.70 6.31 -6.71
C ILE A 389 -15.47 7.33 -5.60
N VAL A 390 -16.54 7.95 -5.12
CA VAL A 390 -16.48 8.99 -4.07
C VAL A 390 -15.99 8.42 -2.74
N ALA A 391 -16.42 7.20 -2.40
CA ALA A 391 -16.00 6.51 -1.19
C ALA A 391 -14.50 6.14 -1.21
N ALA A 392 -13.99 5.65 -2.34
CA ALA A 392 -12.59 5.31 -2.54
C ALA A 392 -11.72 6.57 -2.51
N LEU A 393 -12.10 7.63 -3.22
CA LEU A 393 -11.41 8.93 -3.16
C LEU A 393 -11.25 9.40 -1.72
N SER A 394 -12.36 9.47 -0.98
CA SER A 394 -12.37 9.93 0.40
C SER A 394 -11.54 9.01 1.32
N GLY A 395 -11.76 7.70 1.21
CA GLY A 395 -11.06 6.67 1.99
C GLY A 395 -9.55 6.69 1.81
N TYR A 396 -9.08 6.77 0.56
CA TYR A 396 -7.65 6.77 0.26
C TYR A 396 -6.99 8.14 0.47
N THR A 397 -7.75 9.25 0.40
CA THR A 397 -7.27 10.56 0.87
C THR A 397 -7.06 10.54 2.38
N ALA A 398 -8.02 10.01 3.15
CA ALA A 398 -7.91 9.87 4.60
C ALA A 398 -6.77 8.91 4.99
N TYR A 399 -6.62 7.82 4.25
CA TYR A 399 -5.49 6.89 4.39
C TYR A 399 -4.15 7.57 4.19
N ALA A 400 -4.00 8.43 3.18
CA ALA A 400 -2.75 9.12 2.92
C ALA A 400 -2.39 10.12 4.04
N LEU A 401 -3.38 10.66 4.76
CA LEU A 401 -3.14 11.57 5.89
C LEU A 401 -2.87 10.85 7.22
N ALA A 402 -3.63 9.78 7.51
CA ALA A 402 -3.68 9.14 8.83
C ALA A 402 -3.29 7.65 8.84
N GLY A 403 -2.93 7.07 7.70
CA GLY A 403 -2.67 5.65 7.56
C GLY A 403 -3.93 4.80 7.63
N ARG A 404 -3.77 3.50 7.92
CA ARG A 404 -4.87 2.51 7.92
C ARG A 404 -6.08 2.89 8.78
N PRO A 405 -5.93 3.52 9.97
CA PRO A 405 -7.07 3.92 10.78
C PRO A 405 -8.01 4.94 10.09
N GLY A 406 -7.51 5.68 9.10
CA GLY A 406 -8.29 6.64 8.33
C GLY A 406 -9.16 6.02 7.23
N ILE A 407 -8.94 4.75 6.86
CA ILE A 407 -9.65 4.10 5.74
C ILE A 407 -11.16 4.07 6.00
N ALA A 408 -11.59 3.39 7.06
CA ALA A 408 -13.02 3.23 7.38
C ALA A 408 -13.76 4.57 7.49
N PRO A 409 -13.31 5.56 8.28
CA PRO A 409 -14.02 6.84 8.38
C PRO A 409 -14.02 7.63 7.07
N GLY A 410 -12.96 7.53 6.25
CA GLY A 410 -12.95 8.14 4.93
C GLY A 410 -13.96 7.49 3.99
N PHE A 411 -14.02 6.15 3.90
CA PHE A 411 -15.03 5.44 3.10
C PHE A 411 -16.46 5.77 3.55
N VAL A 412 -16.71 5.78 4.87
CA VAL A 412 -18.00 6.17 5.45
C VAL A 412 -18.34 7.62 5.08
N GLY A 413 -17.40 8.55 5.22
CA GLY A 413 -17.59 9.96 4.84
C GLY A 413 -17.90 10.15 3.35
N GLY A 414 -17.22 9.41 2.48
CA GLY A 414 -17.49 9.45 1.04
C GLY A 414 -18.85 8.85 0.68
N ALA A 415 -19.26 7.76 1.33
CA ALA A 415 -20.60 7.19 1.17
C ALA A 415 -21.70 8.16 1.65
N ILE A 416 -21.48 8.85 2.78
CA ILE A 416 -22.37 9.92 3.27
C ILE A 416 -22.45 11.06 2.25
N SER A 417 -21.33 11.43 1.63
CA SER A 417 -21.29 12.50 0.63
C SER A 417 -22.16 12.19 -0.59
N VAL A 418 -22.17 10.94 -1.05
CA VAL A 418 -23.08 10.48 -2.11
C VAL A 418 -24.53 10.53 -1.61
N LEU A 419 -24.81 9.98 -0.42
CA LEU A 419 -26.16 9.88 0.13
C LEU A 419 -26.87 11.23 0.26
N ILE A 420 -26.15 12.28 0.67
CA ILE A 420 -26.73 13.62 0.90
C ILE A 420 -26.68 14.53 -0.34
N GLY A 421 -26.20 14.04 -1.49
CA GLY A 421 -26.08 14.84 -2.71
C GLY A 421 -24.86 15.78 -2.76
N ALA A 422 -23.95 15.71 -1.79
CA ALA A 422 -22.68 16.45 -1.81
C ALA A 422 -21.65 15.88 -2.80
N GLY A 423 -21.91 14.69 -3.36
CA GLY A 423 -21.17 14.11 -4.48
C GLY A 423 -19.66 14.09 -4.27
N PHE A 424 -18.93 14.39 -5.35
CA PHE A 424 -17.48 14.41 -5.35
C PHE A 424 -16.86 15.48 -4.42
N ILE A 425 -17.41 16.70 -4.37
CA ILE A 425 -16.90 17.77 -3.50
C ILE A 425 -17.01 17.33 -2.03
N GLY A 426 -18.13 16.71 -1.67
CA GLY A 426 -18.30 16.08 -0.35
C GLY A 426 -17.25 15.00 -0.11
N GLY A 427 -16.96 14.13 -1.09
CA GLY A 427 -15.91 13.11 -0.99
C GLY A 427 -14.52 13.69 -0.72
N LEU A 428 -14.17 14.79 -1.40
CA LEU A 428 -12.90 15.49 -1.18
C LEU A 428 -12.82 16.08 0.23
N VAL A 429 -13.88 16.78 0.65
CA VAL A 429 -13.96 17.40 1.98
C VAL A 429 -13.92 16.34 3.08
N THR A 430 -14.68 15.25 2.93
CA THR A 430 -14.72 14.17 3.91
C THR A 430 -13.44 13.37 3.97
N GLY A 431 -12.73 13.19 2.85
CA GLY A 431 -11.41 12.53 2.85
C GLY A 431 -10.38 13.32 3.65
N ILE A 432 -10.34 14.64 3.46
CA ILE A 432 -9.46 15.54 4.21
C ILE A 432 -9.88 15.59 5.68
N LEU A 433 -11.18 15.80 5.96
CA LEU A 433 -11.72 15.88 7.32
C LEU A 433 -11.47 14.59 8.10
N ALA A 434 -11.80 13.43 7.52
CA ALA A 434 -11.60 12.12 8.14
C ALA A 434 -10.10 11.86 8.39
N GLY A 435 -9.24 12.20 7.43
CA GLY A 435 -7.79 12.09 7.59
C GLY A 435 -7.25 12.96 8.73
N LEU A 436 -7.65 14.23 8.78
CA LEU A 436 -7.20 15.16 9.83
C LEU A 436 -7.72 14.76 11.22
N VAL A 437 -8.98 14.35 11.33
CA VAL A 437 -9.58 13.90 12.60
C VAL A 437 -8.94 12.58 13.05
N ALA A 438 -8.75 11.61 12.15
CA ALA A 438 -8.09 10.36 12.48
C ALA A 438 -6.63 10.59 12.92
N TRP A 439 -5.89 11.46 12.23
CA TRP A 439 -4.54 11.86 12.61
C TRP A 439 -4.52 12.56 13.98
N TRP A 440 -5.48 13.45 14.24
CA TRP A 440 -5.60 14.13 15.53
C TRP A 440 -5.86 13.16 16.67
N ILE A 441 -6.78 12.21 16.51
CA ILE A 441 -7.06 11.17 17.53
C ILE A 441 -5.84 10.27 17.72
N ALA A 442 -5.13 9.93 16.64
CA ALA A 442 -3.90 9.15 16.71
C ALA A 442 -2.79 9.83 17.52
N SER A 443 -2.79 11.17 17.60
CA SER A 443 -1.81 11.95 18.38
C SER A 443 -2.05 11.93 19.89
N TRP A 444 -3.17 11.35 20.37
CA TRP A 444 -3.51 11.33 21.79
C TRP A 444 -2.59 10.40 22.59
N LYS A 445 -2.11 10.91 23.73
CA LYS A 445 -1.37 10.11 24.71
C LYS A 445 -2.35 9.26 25.52
N VAL A 446 -2.46 7.97 25.19
CA VAL A 446 -3.35 7.02 25.87
C VAL A 446 -2.59 6.02 26.74
N PRO A 447 -3.20 5.50 27.83
CA PRO A 447 -2.63 4.40 28.61
C PRO A 447 -2.32 3.17 27.73
N ARG A 448 -1.25 2.43 28.05
CA ARG A 448 -0.78 1.24 27.29
C ARG A 448 -1.86 0.20 26.99
N ILE A 449 -2.90 0.11 27.82
CA ILE A 449 -4.01 -0.84 27.65
C ILE A 449 -4.81 -0.51 26.38
N LEU A 450 -4.90 0.77 26.00
CA LEU A 450 -5.69 1.25 24.87
C LEU A 450 -4.89 1.31 23.56
N THR A 451 -3.56 1.26 23.59
CA THR A 451 -2.71 1.44 22.39
C THR A 451 -3.06 0.49 21.25
N SER A 452 -3.39 -0.77 21.54
CA SER A 452 -3.81 -1.74 20.51
C SER A 452 -5.24 -1.51 20.01
N LEU A 453 -6.10 -0.87 20.81
CA LEU A 453 -7.47 -0.53 20.44
C LEU A 453 -7.55 0.75 19.61
N MET A 454 -6.54 1.63 19.70
CA MET A 454 -6.49 2.89 18.97
C MET A 454 -6.71 2.71 17.45
N PRO A 455 -5.84 2.00 16.71
CA PRO A 455 -5.98 1.91 15.25
C PRO A 455 -7.12 1.01 14.79
N VAL A 456 -7.60 0.09 15.63
CA VAL A 456 -8.58 -0.95 15.25
C VAL A 456 -10.02 -0.51 15.54
N VAL A 457 -10.26 0.15 16.68
CA VAL A 457 -11.61 0.45 17.16
C VAL A 457 -11.79 1.94 17.42
N ILE A 458 -10.92 2.54 18.23
CA ILE A 458 -11.15 3.88 18.78
C ILE A 458 -11.07 4.94 17.68
N ILE A 459 -9.98 4.97 16.89
CA ILE A 459 -9.81 5.95 15.81
C ILE A 459 -10.90 5.76 14.75
N PRO A 460 -11.15 4.57 14.19
CA PRO A 460 -12.22 4.39 13.20
C PRO A 460 -13.59 4.81 13.71
N LEU A 461 -13.97 4.43 14.94
CA LEU A 461 -15.29 4.73 15.51
C LEU A 461 -15.48 6.22 15.75
N LEU A 462 -14.56 6.86 16.48
CA LEU A 462 -14.68 8.27 16.84
C LEU A 462 -14.57 9.16 15.60
N THR A 463 -13.66 8.86 14.69
CA THR A 463 -13.53 9.61 13.44
C THR A 463 -14.81 9.50 12.61
N SER A 464 -15.38 8.29 12.46
CA SER A 464 -16.61 8.10 11.68
C SER A 464 -17.79 8.83 12.31
N LEU A 465 -17.89 8.81 13.65
CA LEU A 465 -18.91 9.56 14.38
C LEU A 465 -18.78 11.08 14.15
N ILE A 466 -17.57 11.61 14.30
CA ILE A 466 -17.31 13.05 14.11
C ILE A 466 -17.62 13.45 12.67
N VAL A 467 -17.07 12.72 11.68
CA VAL A 467 -17.30 12.99 10.25
C VAL A 467 -18.79 12.90 9.92
N GLY A 468 -19.49 11.86 10.39
CA GLY A 468 -20.91 11.70 10.19
C GLY A 468 -21.74 12.83 10.78
N LEU A 469 -21.50 13.19 12.06
CA LEU A 469 -22.18 14.32 12.70
C LEU A 469 -21.91 15.64 11.98
N THR A 470 -20.66 15.90 11.59
CA THR A 470 -20.31 17.11 10.86
C THR A 470 -21.01 17.16 9.50
N MET A 471 -21.06 16.05 8.75
CA MET A 471 -21.73 16.00 7.46
C MET A 471 -23.25 16.13 7.57
N PHE A 472 -23.89 15.40 8.47
CA PHE A 472 -25.35 15.44 8.59
C PHE A 472 -25.87 16.71 9.25
N LEU A 473 -25.14 17.29 10.23
CA LEU A 473 -25.64 18.43 11.00
C LEU A 473 -25.17 19.79 10.49
N LEU A 474 -24.01 19.87 9.82
CA LEU A 474 -23.39 21.15 9.48
C LEU A 474 -23.08 21.30 7.99
N LEU A 475 -22.34 20.36 7.39
CA LEU A 475 -21.75 20.55 6.06
C LEU A 475 -22.62 20.04 4.91
N GLY A 476 -23.56 19.13 5.15
CA GLY A 476 -24.30 18.45 4.09
C GLY A 476 -25.05 19.40 3.16
N ARG A 477 -25.91 20.26 3.73
CA ARG A 477 -26.72 21.23 2.95
C ARG A 477 -25.86 22.24 2.18
N PRO A 478 -24.84 22.89 2.78
CA PRO A 478 -23.93 23.76 2.03
C PRO A 478 -23.23 23.05 0.88
N LEU A 479 -22.72 21.83 1.10
CA LEU A 479 -21.99 21.09 0.07
C LEU A 479 -22.90 20.59 -1.06
N GLU A 480 -24.11 20.13 -0.74
CA GLU A 480 -25.17 19.83 -1.71
C GLU A 480 -25.48 21.07 -2.57
N GLY A 481 -25.68 22.23 -1.96
CA GLY A 481 -25.96 23.48 -2.69
C GLY A 481 -24.81 23.89 -3.63
N ILE A 482 -23.56 23.69 -3.22
CA ILE A 482 -22.39 23.94 -4.09
C ILE A 482 -22.38 22.96 -5.26
N MET A 483 -22.62 21.67 -5.01
CA MET A 483 -22.68 20.67 -6.08
C MET A 483 -23.77 20.97 -7.08
N THR A 484 -25.00 21.22 -6.62
CA THR A 484 -26.13 21.55 -7.50
C THR A 484 -25.84 22.81 -8.31
N GLY A 485 -25.31 23.87 -7.68
CA GLY A 485 -24.94 25.08 -8.38
C GLY A 485 -23.85 24.87 -9.43
N LEU A 486 -22.88 23.99 -9.17
CA LEU A 486 -21.85 23.62 -10.14
C LEU A 486 -22.45 22.83 -11.30
N THR A 487 -23.31 21.84 -11.02
CA THR A 487 -23.99 21.04 -12.04
C THR A 487 -24.89 21.89 -12.92
N ASP A 488 -25.66 22.81 -12.34
CA ASP A 488 -26.53 23.74 -13.05
C ASP A 488 -25.68 24.68 -13.94
N TRP A 489 -24.57 25.18 -13.42
CA TRP A 489 -23.65 26.01 -14.18
C TRP A 489 -23.08 25.25 -15.38
N LEU A 490 -22.53 24.06 -15.18
CA LEU A 490 -21.99 23.22 -16.25
C LEU A 490 -23.06 22.84 -17.28
N SER A 491 -24.26 22.47 -16.82
CA SER A 491 -25.39 22.11 -17.69
C SER A 491 -25.93 23.31 -18.49
N SER A 492 -25.78 24.52 -17.96
CA SER A 492 -26.15 25.76 -18.67
C SER A 492 -25.15 26.15 -19.76
N MET A 493 -23.95 25.54 -19.78
CA MET A 493 -22.95 25.85 -20.80
C MET A 493 -23.39 25.29 -22.15
N SER A 494 -23.69 26.19 -23.08
CA SER A 494 -24.03 25.84 -24.46
C SER A 494 -23.21 26.69 -25.44
N GLY A 495 -22.97 26.13 -26.63
CA GLY A 495 -22.23 26.80 -27.69
C GLY A 495 -20.80 27.19 -27.27
N SER A 496 -20.50 28.49 -27.28
CA SER A 496 -19.13 29.00 -27.11
C SER A 496 -18.50 28.73 -25.73
N SER A 497 -19.28 28.72 -24.65
CA SER A 497 -18.74 28.51 -23.30
C SER A 497 -18.27 27.06 -23.09
N ALA A 498 -19.02 26.09 -23.60
CA ALA A 498 -18.65 24.67 -23.61
C ALA A 498 -17.32 24.44 -24.36
N VAL A 499 -17.13 25.11 -25.50
CA VAL A 499 -15.88 25.06 -26.26
C VAL A 499 -14.70 25.63 -25.47
N VAL A 500 -14.90 26.76 -24.76
CA VAL A 500 -13.86 27.35 -23.90
C VAL A 500 -13.47 26.40 -22.76
N LEU A 501 -14.44 25.73 -22.14
CA LEU A 501 -14.15 24.70 -21.15
C LEU A 501 -13.34 23.55 -21.76
N GLY A 502 -13.70 23.11 -22.96
CA GLY A 502 -12.92 22.12 -23.72
C GLY A 502 -11.47 22.55 -23.94
N VAL A 503 -11.24 23.81 -24.32
CA VAL A 503 -9.89 24.37 -24.45
C VAL A 503 -9.11 24.26 -23.14
N ILE A 504 -9.72 24.69 -22.02
CA ILE A 504 -9.06 24.68 -20.70
C ILE A 504 -8.71 23.24 -20.30
N LEU A 505 -9.65 22.30 -20.42
CA LEU A 505 -9.43 20.90 -20.08
C LEU A 505 -8.35 20.27 -20.98
N GLY A 506 -8.37 20.58 -22.28
CA GLY A 506 -7.37 20.12 -23.22
C GLY A 506 -5.95 20.62 -22.92
N LEU A 507 -5.83 21.90 -22.54
CA LEU A 507 -4.57 22.49 -22.08
C LEU A 507 -4.06 21.79 -20.82
N MET A 508 -4.93 21.60 -19.82
CA MET A 508 -4.57 20.95 -18.56
C MET A 508 -4.09 19.51 -18.77
N MET A 509 -4.78 18.75 -19.61
CA MET A 509 -4.41 17.36 -19.91
C MET A 509 -3.03 17.23 -20.57
N CYS A 510 -2.61 18.21 -21.37
CA CYS A 510 -1.34 18.15 -22.07
C CYS A 510 -0.20 18.91 -21.37
N PHE A 511 -0.47 19.55 -20.23
CA PHE A 511 0.50 20.43 -19.55
C PHE A 511 1.71 19.68 -18.98
N ASP A 512 1.46 18.56 -18.31
CA ASP A 512 2.51 17.80 -17.59
C ASP A 512 2.45 16.28 -17.85
N LEU A 513 1.72 15.86 -18.89
CA LEU A 513 1.78 14.50 -19.47
C LEU A 513 1.63 13.36 -18.44
N GLY A 514 0.64 13.50 -17.55
CA GLY A 514 0.37 12.57 -16.44
C GLY A 514 0.78 13.10 -15.06
N GLY A 515 1.27 14.34 -14.99
CA GLY A 515 1.56 15.05 -13.74
C GLY A 515 0.31 15.58 -13.01
N PRO A 516 0.49 16.42 -11.98
CA PRO A 516 -0.59 16.93 -11.14
C PRO A 516 -1.72 17.69 -11.86
N VAL A 517 -1.41 18.48 -12.90
CA VAL A 517 -2.39 19.29 -13.64
C VAL A 517 -3.25 18.39 -14.53
N ASN A 518 -2.63 17.45 -15.25
CA ASN A 518 -3.34 16.42 -15.99
C ASN A 518 -4.24 15.60 -15.07
N LYS A 519 -3.71 15.12 -13.94
CA LYS A 519 -4.50 14.36 -12.96
C LYS A 519 -5.64 15.17 -12.36
N ALA A 520 -5.49 16.48 -12.19
CA ALA A 520 -6.58 17.34 -11.73
C ALA A 520 -7.71 17.46 -12.77
N ALA A 521 -7.37 17.64 -14.06
CA ALA A 521 -8.38 17.62 -15.13
C ALA A 521 -9.08 16.26 -15.24
N TYR A 522 -8.30 15.17 -15.17
CA TYR A 522 -8.85 13.82 -15.17
C TYR A 522 -9.74 13.54 -13.96
N LEU A 523 -9.33 13.99 -12.77
CA LEU A 523 -10.14 13.91 -11.56
C LEU A 523 -11.47 14.64 -11.74
N PHE A 524 -11.44 15.87 -12.26
CA PHE A 524 -12.64 16.66 -12.50
C PHE A 524 -13.62 15.93 -13.45
N ALA A 525 -13.11 15.39 -14.57
CA ALA A 525 -13.89 14.62 -15.52
C ALA A 525 -14.50 13.34 -14.92
N THR A 526 -13.67 12.53 -14.26
CA THR A 526 -14.10 11.23 -13.70
C THR A 526 -15.03 11.39 -12.51
N ALA A 527 -14.84 12.43 -11.70
CA ALA A 527 -15.77 12.84 -10.66
C ALA A 527 -17.15 13.17 -11.22
N GLY A 528 -17.18 13.94 -12.31
CA GLY A 528 -18.41 14.29 -13.02
C GLY A 528 -19.18 13.05 -13.49
N LEU A 529 -18.52 11.98 -13.93
CA LEU A 529 -19.25 10.77 -14.36
C LEU A 529 -20.18 10.17 -13.32
N SER A 530 -19.95 10.42 -12.02
CA SER A 530 -20.83 9.94 -10.95
C SER A 530 -22.20 10.62 -10.93
N THR A 531 -22.37 11.79 -11.55
CA THR A 531 -23.67 12.48 -11.67
C THR A 531 -24.49 11.94 -12.84
N GLY A 532 -23.83 11.37 -13.86
CA GLY A 532 -24.47 10.80 -15.04
C GLY A 532 -25.13 11.81 -15.99
N ASP A 533 -24.84 13.10 -15.85
CA ASP A 533 -25.37 14.13 -16.74
C ASP A 533 -24.57 14.26 -18.05
N GLU A 534 -25.21 14.83 -19.07
CA GLU A 534 -24.65 14.97 -20.42
C GLU A 534 -23.38 15.85 -20.44
N ALA A 535 -23.36 16.95 -19.67
CA ALA A 535 -22.20 17.85 -19.62
C ALA A 535 -20.99 17.13 -19.03
N SER A 536 -21.19 16.31 -17.99
CA SER A 536 -20.16 15.47 -17.38
C SER A 536 -19.61 14.42 -18.35
N MET A 537 -20.46 13.80 -19.19
CA MET A 537 -20.00 12.89 -20.25
C MET A 537 -19.17 13.62 -21.31
N GLN A 538 -19.56 14.84 -21.68
CA GLN A 538 -18.81 15.65 -22.66
C GLN A 538 -17.44 16.10 -22.13
N ILE A 539 -17.40 16.53 -20.87
CA ILE A 539 -16.16 16.84 -20.16
C ILE A 539 -15.22 15.63 -20.15
N MET A 540 -15.74 14.43 -19.86
CA MET A 540 -14.94 13.20 -19.88
C MET A 540 -14.40 12.90 -21.28
N ALA A 541 -15.21 13.02 -22.33
CA ALA A 541 -14.74 12.79 -23.70
C ALA A 541 -13.63 13.78 -24.10
N ALA A 542 -13.79 15.07 -23.79
CA ALA A 542 -12.79 16.08 -24.09
C ALA A 542 -11.46 15.81 -23.38
N VAL A 543 -11.51 15.45 -22.10
CA VAL A 543 -10.35 15.07 -21.29
C VAL A 543 -9.67 13.82 -21.85
N MET A 544 -10.45 12.78 -22.16
CA MET A 544 -9.92 11.52 -22.68
C MET A 544 -9.28 11.73 -24.05
N ALA A 545 -9.98 12.38 -24.97
CA ALA A 545 -9.46 12.68 -26.31
C ALA A 545 -8.17 13.50 -26.24
N ALA A 546 -8.12 14.54 -25.41
CA ALA A 546 -6.95 15.40 -25.29
C ALA A 546 -5.72 14.65 -24.76
N GLY A 547 -5.88 13.78 -23.75
CA GLY A 547 -4.74 13.02 -23.22
C GLY A 547 -4.20 11.94 -24.17
N MET A 548 -4.95 11.55 -25.21
CA MET A 548 -4.47 10.64 -26.26
C MET A 548 -3.53 11.35 -27.25
N VAL A 549 -3.66 12.66 -27.44
CA VAL A 549 -2.95 13.44 -28.47
C VAL A 549 -1.43 13.39 -28.33
N PRO A 550 -0.82 13.61 -27.15
CA PRO A 550 0.63 13.81 -27.07
C PRO A 550 1.47 12.66 -27.64
N PRO A 551 1.29 11.41 -27.19
CA PRO A 551 2.08 10.29 -27.70
C PRO A 551 1.79 9.95 -29.18
N ILE A 552 0.56 10.15 -29.66
CA ILE A 552 0.20 9.95 -31.09
C ILE A 552 0.91 10.99 -31.94
N ALA A 553 0.83 12.27 -31.56
CA ALA A 553 1.43 13.37 -32.29
C ALA A 553 2.96 13.26 -32.39
N LEU A 554 3.61 12.86 -31.30
CA LEU A 554 5.07 12.67 -31.28
C LEU A 554 5.49 11.47 -32.13
N SER A 555 4.74 10.36 -32.09
CA SER A 555 4.95 9.22 -33.00
C SER A 555 4.84 9.66 -34.46
N VAL A 556 3.76 10.37 -34.83
CA VAL A 556 3.58 10.91 -36.18
C VAL A 556 4.71 11.86 -36.57
N ALA A 557 5.12 12.75 -35.67
CA ALA A 557 6.18 13.73 -35.94
C ALA A 557 7.54 13.05 -36.19
N THR A 558 7.89 12.03 -35.41
CA THR A 558 9.11 11.24 -35.62
C THR A 558 9.09 10.51 -36.95
N ILE A 559 7.94 9.97 -37.39
CA ILE A 559 7.82 9.30 -38.69
C ILE A 559 7.99 10.29 -39.85
N LEU A 560 7.31 11.44 -39.78
CA LEU A 560 7.30 12.44 -40.85
C LEU A 560 8.63 13.18 -41.01
N ARG A 561 9.33 13.49 -39.91
CA ARG A 561 10.57 14.29 -39.90
C ARG A 561 11.63 13.71 -38.97
N ARG A 562 12.01 12.45 -39.21
CA ARG A 562 13.01 11.68 -38.44
C ARG A 562 14.28 12.48 -38.09
N SER A 563 14.80 13.26 -39.03
CA SER A 563 16.04 14.03 -38.87
C SER A 563 15.99 15.14 -37.80
N LEU A 564 14.79 15.49 -37.30
CA LEU A 564 14.61 16.49 -36.24
C LEU A 564 14.64 15.87 -34.83
N PHE A 565 14.72 14.55 -34.73
CA PHE A 565 14.62 13.79 -33.50
C PHE A 565 15.86 12.93 -33.30
N THR A 566 16.29 12.81 -32.05
CA THR A 566 17.38 11.91 -31.65
C THR A 566 17.02 10.44 -31.88
N PRO A 567 18.01 9.52 -32.01
CA PRO A 567 17.73 8.09 -32.14
C PRO A 567 16.84 7.54 -31.01
N ALA A 568 17.04 8.01 -29.77
CA ALA A 568 16.19 7.63 -28.64
C ALA A 568 14.74 8.11 -28.80
N GLU A 569 14.52 9.36 -29.23
CA GLU A 569 13.17 9.86 -29.55
C GLU A 569 12.53 9.07 -30.71
N GLN A 570 13.30 8.70 -31.74
CA GLN A 570 12.80 7.89 -32.86
C GLN A 570 12.40 6.49 -32.41
N GLU A 571 13.18 5.82 -31.57
CA GLU A 571 12.84 4.51 -31.01
C GLU A 571 11.59 4.58 -30.14
N ASN A 572 11.50 5.56 -29.24
CA ASN A 572 10.29 5.79 -28.43
C ASN A 572 9.06 6.07 -29.31
N GLY A 573 9.24 6.75 -30.44
CA GLY A 573 8.18 7.08 -31.39
C GLY A 573 7.51 5.85 -32.01
N LYS A 574 8.22 4.72 -32.16
CA LYS A 574 7.68 3.50 -32.79
C LYS A 574 6.53 2.87 -32.00
N SER A 575 6.54 3.00 -30.67
CA SER A 575 5.54 2.40 -29.78
C SER A 575 4.59 3.43 -29.15
N ALA A 576 4.96 4.72 -29.11
CA ALA A 576 4.16 5.77 -28.48
C ALA A 576 2.72 5.87 -29.02
N TRP A 577 2.49 5.69 -30.32
CA TRP A 577 1.14 5.77 -30.89
C TRP A 577 0.16 4.78 -30.24
N LEU A 578 0.59 3.56 -29.93
CA LEU A 578 -0.27 2.54 -29.33
C LEU A 578 -0.67 2.90 -27.90
N LEU A 579 0.27 3.45 -27.13
CA LEU A 579 0.00 4.00 -25.80
C LEU A 579 -1.04 5.14 -25.88
N GLY A 580 -0.87 6.02 -26.86
CA GLY A 580 -1.82 7.10 -27.14
C GLY A 580 -3.21 6.62 -27.50
N LEU A 581 -3.34 5.60 -28.35
CA LEU A 581 -4.62 4.99 -28.68
C LEU A 581 -5.33 4.40 -27.45
N SER A 582 -4.57 3.99 -26.43
CA SER A 582 -5.09 3.49 -25.15
C SER A 582 -5.34 4.59 -24.10
N PHE A 583 -5.20 5.87 -24.45
CA PHE A 583 -5.27 7.00 -23.49
C PHE A 583 -4.19 6.92 -22.39
N ILE A 584 -2.96 6.56 -22.79
CA ILE A 584 -1.78 6.56 -21.93
C ILE A 584 -0.83 7.68 -22.41
N SER A 585 -0.91 8.84 -21.75
CA SER A 585 -0.15 10.05 -22.12
C SER A 585 1.36 9.93 -21.84
N GLU A 586 1.76 8.97 -21.01
CA GLU A 586 3.11 8.72 -20.53
C GLU A 586 4.08 8.37 -21.66
N GLY A 587 3.57 7.87 -22.79
CA GLY A 587 4.36 7.67 -24.01
C GLY A 587 5.04 8.95 -24.52
N ALA A 588 4.59 10.13 -24.10
CA ALA A 588 5.18 11.42 -24.44
C ALA A 588 6.27 11.89 -23.44
N ILE A 589 6.37 11.29 -22.25
CA ILE A 589 7.32 11.72 -21.20
C ILE A 589 8.77 11.69 -21.70
N PRO A 590 9.27 10.63 -22.38
CA PRO A 590 10.65 10.62 -22.86
C PRO A 590 10.99 11.79 -23.79
N PHE A 591 10.03 12.23 -24.61
CA PHE A 591 10.20 13.38 -25.50
C PHE A 591 10.21 14.70 -24.74
N ALA A 592 9.29 14.87 -23.80
CA ALA A 592 9.21 16.08 -22.98
C ALA A 592 10.40 16.21 -22.03
N ALA A 593 10.94 15.11 -21.51
CA ALA A 593 12.16 15.11 -20.71
C ALA A 593 13.37 15.55 -21.55
N ALA A 594 13.45 15.13 -22.82
CA ALA A 594 14.53 15.51 -23.72
C ALA A 594 14.41 16.96 -24.24
N ASP A 595 13.19 17.45 -24.49
CA ASP A 595 12.95 18.75 -25.14
C ASP A 595 11.66 19.44 -24.63
N PRO A 596 11.60 19.86 -23.35
CA PRO A 596 10.37 20.28 -22.70
C PRO A 596 9.75 21.53 -23.33
N PHE A 597 10.59 22.51 -23.69
CA PHE A 597 10.13 23.82 -24.20
C PHE A 597 9.50 23.76 -25.59
N ARG A 598 9.79 22.72 -26.37
CA ARG A 598 9.17 22.54 -27.70
C ARG A 598 8.05 21.52 -27.65
N VAL A 599 8.23 20.44 -26.89
CA VAL A 599 7.25 19.35 -26.81
C VAL A 599 6.01 19.82 -26.05
N ILE A 600 6.13 20.27 -24.80
CA ILE A 600 4.96 20.57 -23.94
C ILE A 600 4.04 21.63 -24.57
N PRO A 601 4.52 22.81 -25.02
CA PRO A 601 3.63 23.80 -25.64
C PRO A 601 2.96 23.28 -26.91
N SER A 602 3.65 22.49 -27.73
CA SER A 602 3.06 21.90 -28.94
C SER A 602 1.91 20.96 -28.59
N MET A 603 2.10 20.13 -27.57
CA MET A 603 1.07 19.19 -27.11
C MET A 603 -0.12 19.94 -26.50
N MET A 604 0.14 21.00 -25.73
CA MET A 604 -0.91 21.87 -25.18
C MET A 604 -1.78 22.50 -26.27
N VAL A 605 -1.17 22.99 -27.36
CA VAL A 605 -1.93 23.59 -28.47
C VAL A 605 -2.84 22.55 -29.14
N GLY A 606 -2.36 21.33 -29.40
CA GLY A 606 -3.23 20.29 -29.94
C GLY A 606 -4.27 19.78 -28.95
N GLY A 607 -3.92 19.68 -27.65
CA GLY A 607 -4.86 19.37 -26.59
C GLY A 607 -6.02 20.37 -26.53
N ALA A 608 -5.71 21.67 -26.61
CA ALA A 608 -6.71 22.74 -26.70
C ALA A 608 -7.65 22.56 -27.90
N VAL A 609 -7.09 22.25 -29.09
CA VAL A 609 -7.86 21.99 -30.31
C VAL A 609 -8.76 20.76 -30.14
N THR A 610 -8.24 19.68 -29.58
CA THR A 610 -9.01 18.46 -29.33
C THR A 610 -10.16 18.70 -28.37
N GLY A 611 -9.89 19.33 -27.22
CA GLY A 611 -10.94 19.63 -26.25
C GLY A 611 -12.00 20.58 -26.81
N ALA A 612 -11.59 21.62 -27.54
CA ALA A 612 -12.51 22.52 -28.25
C ALA A 612 -13.39 21.77 -29.25
N THR A 613 -12.78 20.90 -30.06
CA THR A 613 -13.48 20.14 -31.11
C THR A 613 -14.44 19.12 -30.50
N ALA A 614 -14.02 18.41 -29.45
CA ALA A 614 -14.87 17.44 -28.75
C ALA A 614 -16.12 18.10 -28.16
N MET A 615 -15.95 19.23 -27.46
CA MET A 615 -17.08 19.98 -26.88
C MET A 615 -17.95 20.62 -27.96
N ALA A 616 -17.37 21.13 -29.06
CA ALA A 616 -18.13 21.72 -30.16
C ALA A 616 -19.02 20.70 -30.89
N LEU A 617 -18.57 19.45 -30.97
CA LEU A 617 -19.30 18.35 -31.60
C LEU A 617 -20.23 17.61 -30.62
N GLY A 618 -20.29 18.03 -29.34
CA GLY A 618 -21.12 17.39 -28.32
C GLY A 618 -20.72 15.93 -28.06
N VAL A 619 -19.42 15.61 -28.15
CA VAL A 619 -18.95 14.24 -27.93
C VAL A 619 -19.02 13.92 -26.44
N GLY A 620 -19.79 12.90 -26.07
CA GLY A 620 -19.88 12.37 -24.71
C GLY A 620 -19.21 11.00 -24.57
N SER A 621 -18.58 10.75 -23.42
CA SER A 621 -17.98 9.45 -23.08
C SER A 621 -18.53 8.94 -21.75
N ARG A 622 -19.09 7.73 -21.78
CA ARG A 622 -19.52 7.01 -20.58
C ARG A 622 -18.38 6.21 -19.94
N ALA A 623 -17.33 5.96 -20.73
CA ALA A 623 -16.12 5.29 -20.27
C ALA A 623 -15.05 6.34 -19.91
N PRO A 624 -14.42 6.22 -18.74
CA PRO A 624 -13.38 7.14 -18.31
C PRO A 624 -11.99 6.80 -18.87
N HIS A 625 -11.81 5.58 -19.39
CA HIS A 625 -10.52 5.07 -19.82
C HIS A 625 -10.67 4.06 -20.96
N GLY A 626 -9.56 3.74 -21.64
CA GLY A 626 -9.50 2.75 -22.72
C GLY A 626 -9.35 3.34 -24.13
N GLY A 627 -9.40 4.67 -24.27
CA GLY A 627 -9.13 5.37 -25.53
C GLY A 627 -10.00 4.87 -26.70
N VAL A 628 -9.38 4.55 -27.84
CA VAL A 628 -10.13 4.07 -29.02
C VAL A 628 -10.76 2.68 -28.81
N PHE A 629 -10.28 1.91 -27.83
CA PHE A 629 -10.80 0.57 -27.56
C PHE A 629 -12.18 0.58 -26.89
N VAL A 630 -12.67 1.76 -26.47
CA VAL A 630 -14.00 1.95 -25.88
C VAL A 630 -14.90 2.85 -26.74
N LEU A 631 -14.65 2.97 -28.06
CA LEU A 631 -15.47 3.79 -28.97
C LEU A 631 -16.97 3.47 -28.91
N PHE A 632 -17.36 2.24 -28.57
CA PHE A 632 -18.75 1.85 -28.39
C PHE A 632 -19.45 2.53 -27.19
N ALA A 633 -18.69 3.13 -26.28
CA ALA A 633 -19.16 3.89 -25.12
C ALA A 633 -19.13 5.42 -25.35
N ILE A 634 -18.83 5.86 -26.58
CA ILE A 634 -18.64 7.26 -26.95
C ILE A 634 -19.65 7.63 -28.03
N ASP A 635 -20.32 8.77 -27.87
CA ASP A 635 -21.33 9.26 -28.80
C ASP A 635 -21.22 10.77 -29.04
N PRO A 636 -21.14 11.26 -30.29
CA PRO A 636 -20.86 10.49 -31.50
C PRO A 636 -19.40 10.01 -31.55
N TRP A 637 -19.19 8.71 -31.79
CA TRP A 637 -17.86 8.11 -31.90
C TRP A 637 -16.98 8.74 -33.01
N TRP A 638 -17.59 9.20 -34.11
CA TRP A 638 -16.85 9.84 -35.21
C TRP A 638 -16.32 11.22 -34.82
N GLY A 639 -17.06 11.95 -33.99
CA GLY A 639 -16.65 13.26 -33.48
C GLY A 639 -15.44 13.15 -32.57
N PHE A 640 -15.38 12.09 -31.76
CA PHE A 640 -14.24 11.76 -30.92
C PHE A 640 -12.96 11.53 -31.75
N LEU A 641 -13.05 10.70 -32.79
CA LEU A 641 -11.91 10.44 -33.68
C LEU A 641 -11.46 11.70 -34.44
N LEU A 642 -12.41 12.53 -34.88
CA LEU A 642 -12.11 13.79 -35.55
C LEU A 642 -11.37 14.76 -34.61
N ALA A 643 -11.80 14.87 -33.34
CA ALA A 643 -11.17 15.72 -32.35
C ALA A 643 -9.73 15.29 -32.05
N ILE A 644 -9.48 13.98 -31.90
CA ILE A 644 -8.13 13.43 -31.70
C ILE A 644 -7.26 13.71 -32.93
N LEU A 645 -7.78 13.46 -34.13
CA LEU A 645 -7.06 13.68 -35.38
C LEU A 645 -6.66 15.16 -35.53
N ALA A 646 -7.59 16.08 -35.27
CA ALA A 646 -7.34 17.51 -35.36
C ALA A 646 -6.21 17.96 -34.42
N GLY A 647 -6.28 17.58 -33.13
CA GLY A 647 -5.21 17.93 -32.18
C GLY A 647 -3.89 17.22 -32.46
N THR A 648 -3.93 15.99 -32.97
CA THR A 648 -2.73 15.25 -33.40
C THR A 648 -2.01 15.97 -34.52
N VAL A 649 -2.74 16.37 -35.56
CA VAL A 649 -2.19 17.12 -36.71
C VAL A 649 -1.60 18.45 -36.24
N VAL A 650 -2.33 19.20 -35.40
CA VAL A 650 -1.87 20.49 -34.87
C VAL A 650 -0.62 20.31 -33.99
N SER A 651 -0.61 19.34 -33.09
CA SER A 651 0.54 19.04 -32.22
C SER A 651 1.77 18.63 -33.02
N ALA A 652 1.60 17.72 -33.98
CA ALA A 652 2.69 17.22 -34.82
C ALA A 652 3.27 18.35 -35.70
N ALA A 653 2.41 19.15 -36.33
CA ALA A 653 2.84 20.30 -37.11
C ALA A 653 3.59 21.33 -36.25
N THR A 654 3.08 21.62 -35.05
CA THR A 654 3.68 22.60 -34.13
C THR A 654 5.05 22.14 -33.64
N VAL A 655 5.19 20.87 -33.22
CA VAL A 655 6.48 20.37 -32.71
C VAL A 655 7.53 20.26 -33.83
N ILE A 656 7.12 19.86 -35.04
CA ILE A 656 7.99 19.86 -36.22
C ILE A 656 8.46 21.28 -36.53
N ALA A 657 7.54 22.26 -36.56
CA ALA A 657 7.88 23.65 -36.82
C ALA A 657 8.85 24.19 -35.77
N LEU A 658 8.57 24.00 -34.48
CA LEU A 658 9.45 24.46 -33.39
C LEU A 658 10.84 23.83 -33.44
N LYS A 659 10.93 22.52 -33.69
CA LYS A 659 12.24 21.84 -33.83
C LYS A 659 12.97 22.21 -35.12
N GLN A 660 12.26 22.56 -36.19
CA GLN A 660 12.87 23.00 -37.45
C GLN A 660 13.40 24.44 -37.38
N PHE A 661 12.64 25.37 -36.79
CA PHE A 661 13.04 26.78 -36.70
C PHE A 661 13.95 27.05 -35.49
N TRP A 662 13.97 26.17 -34.49
CA TRP A 662 14.84 26.28 -33.33
C TRP A 662 15.61 24.98 -33.06
N PRO A 663 16.56 24.59 -33.93
CA PRO A 663 17.23 23.29 -33.87
C PRO A 663 18.11 23.11 -32.63
N THR A 664 18.14 21.90 -32.10
CA THR A 664 18.87 21.53 -30.88
C THR A 664 20.29 21.06 -31.21
N LYS A 665 21.30 21.49 -30.45
CA LYS A 665 22.70 21.04 -30.62
C LYS A 665 22.88 19.52 -30.49
N ALA A 666 22.02 18.85 -29.72
CA ALA A 666 22.05 17.40 -29.52
C ALA A 666 21.74 16.60 -30.79
N VAL A 667 20.84 17.10 -31.65
CA VAL A 667 20.52 16.47 -32.95
C VAL A 667 21.64 16.71 -33.96
N ALA A 668 22.28 17.89 -33.90
CA ALA A 668 23.46 18.21 -34.70
C ALA A 668 24.69 17.37 -34.32
N ALA A 669 24.83 16.95 -33.05
CA ALA A 669 25.90 16.05 -32.61
C ALA A 669 25.64 14.59 -33.06
N ALA A 670 24.40 14.09 -32.91
CA ALA A 670 24.03 12.73 -33.29
C ALA A 670 24.04 12.47 -34.83
N THR A 671 24.05 13.51 -35.64
CA THR A 671 24.15 13.43 -37.11
C THR A 671 25.60 13.46 -37.62
N VAL A 672 26.57 13.73 -36.76
CA VAL A 672 28.01 13.70 -37.08
C VAL A 672 28.61 12.31 -36.77
N ASP A 673 28.00 11.56 -35.85
CA ASP A 673 28.43 10.22 -35.42
C ASP A 673 27.71 9.04 -36.13
N ALA A 674 26.76 9.34 -37.04
CA ALA A 674 26.02 8.37 -37.85
C ALA A 674 26.35 8.57 -39.33
#